data_AF-A0A497AKL6-F1
#
_entry.id   AF-A0A497AKL6-F1
#
_cell.length_a   1.000
_cell.length_b   1.000
_cell.length_c   1.000
_cell.angle_alpha   90.00
_cell.angle_beta   90.00
_cell.angle_gamma   90.00
#
_symmetry.space_group_name_H-M   'P 1'
#
loop_
_entity.id
_entity.type
_entity.pdbx_description
1 polymer ?
#
loop_
_entity_poly.entity_id
_entity_poly.type
_entity_poly.pdbx_seq_one_letter_code
_entity_poly.pdbx_strand_id
1 'polypeptide(L)'
;MGGSWRAWPEVALAHHYPDAEFCYKSRWRYDWYTGDAARWYAYLGDGTTPYEGYYNGPDGIGWLQVLKSATGINLIDGEDFPWAKGRAYHIFYRLDLGTKRVVFHPGFWAPQYVSSWERGEGRRRVARGIGASLPLAAEENPYMQWVLNHEVGVNPSILCDEYFEGYLAELKYIAQVMFYNPQAPEKDPKEAIYQELPYAYFFPGGDEVYMRTGFDENSTIAGLRIFHGCMTAHSAQEANTFVLYRKGVLSGDTGTRDDPCGRKISNYMNSTYSRNDILVIDPNRPDYPPYGLEQPGPGGVEKIGSHCFSCLHPQWPKLETSFLHNPKMHRGDIVAFETHPEFDYAVGEAASAYGDRLNEYYRSVVFIRKGSKAYFVVFDRVETPRPEFEKRWLMHFTSEPSINGNKISEEVPGHIETYDGDHTYAENPFHTAAIHVKTLLPENHLITKIGGDGYEFRVANINHILCEAGKEWVADRIGNGGTGIWQEIGTWRIEIQPVNQSKRDLFLNVMYICDPNEPMPPVQGVEEGGRVGALIQDPEMTVKLLFNKEGEPGGHITIVKNGITVVDKEFAGGTELPPEPLNINTPGLPSGTVGTSYSYILSASGGTSPYTWSLKSGSLPDGLSLNDNGVISGKPTVSGTYTFTVKVIDSATPTPNVTTKQFS
;
A
#
# COMPACT_ATOMS: atom_id res chain seq x y z
N MET A 1 -0.64 12.77 -34.36
CA MET A 1 -1.83 12.66 -33.47
C MET A 1 -2.76 11.48 -33.81
N GLY A 2 -2.53 10.68 -34.86
CA GLY A 2 -3.41 9.56 -35.24
C GLY A 2 -2.87 8.16 -34.95
N GLY A 3 -1.71 8.02 -34.30
CA GLY A 3 -0.98 6.75 -34.21
C GLY A 3 -1.04 5.99 -32.88
N SER A 4 -1.34 6.66 -31.76
CA SER A 4 -1.18 6.07 -30.42
C SER A 4 -2.30 5.09 -30.01
N TRP A 5 -3.42 5.14 -30.72
CA TRP A 5 -4.69 4.52 -30.31
C TRP A 5 -4.81 3.02 -30.66
N ARG A 6 -3.91 2.49 -31.50
CA ARG A 6 -3.92 1.07 -31.91
C ARG A 6 -3.13 0.14 -30.98
N ALA A 7 -2.36 0.69 -30.04
CA ALA A 7 -1.42 -0.10 -29.23
C ALA A 7 -2.07 -0.87 -28.08
N TRP A 8 -3.21 -0.41 -27.54
CA TRP A 8 -3.81 -0.96 -26.31
C TRP A 8 -4.15 -2.46 -26.39
N PRO A 9 -4.77 -2.97 -27.46
CA PRO A 9 -5.10 -4.40 -27.57
C PRO A 9 -3.86 -5.26 -27.84
N GLU A 10 -2.90 -4.72 -28.60
CA GLU A 10 -1.66 -5.42 -28.96
C GLU A 10 -0.71 -5.59 -27.76
N VAL A 11 -0.68 -4.62 -26.84
CA VAL A 11 0.08 -4.66 -25.57
C VAL A 11 -0.46 -5.74 -24.63
N ALA A 12 -1.79 -5.79 -24.43
CA ALA A 12 -2.43 -6.79 -23.58
C ALA A 12 -2.23 -8.22 -24.13
N LEU A 13 -2.23 -8.38 -25.45
CA LEU A 13 -1.94 -9.65 -26.11
C LEU A 13 -0.44 -10.02 -26.02
N ALA A 14 0.48 -9.06 -26.07
CA ALA A 14 1.92 -9.35 -26.01
C ALA A 14 2.39 -9.95 -24.67
N HIS A 15 1.66 -9.69 -23.57
CA HIS A 15 1.98 -10.21 -22.24
C HIS A 15 1.73 -11.72 -22.10
N HIS A 16 0.75 -12.28 -22.83
CA HIS A 16 0.35 -13.69 -22.69
C HIS A 16 0.90 -14.61 -23.79
N TYR A 17 1.53 -14.05 -24.82
CA TYR A 17 2.20 -14.81 -25.87
C TYR A 17 3.68 -14.42 -25.87
N PRO A 18 4.60 -15.25 -25.35
CA PRO A 18 6.03 -14.93 -25.23
C PRO A 18 6.69 -14.47 -26.54
N ASP A 19 6.15 -14.89 -27.69
CA ASP A 19 6.68 -14.57 -29.03
C ASP A 19 6.08 -13.29 -29.65
N ALA A 20 5.04 -12.74 -29.05
CA ALA A 20 4.34 -11.56 -29.56
C ALA A 20 5.16 -10.28 -29.38
N GLU A 21 5.89 -10.15 -28.27
CA GLU A 21 6.66 -8.95 -27.92
C GLU A 21 7.66 -8.55 -29.02
N PHE A 22 8.30 -9.53 -29.67
CA PHE A 22 9.25 -9.31 -30.77
C PHE A 22 8.57 -8.76 -32.03
N CYS A 23 7.36 -9.22 -32.35
CA CYS A 23 6.62 -8.79 -33.55
C CYS A 23 6.15 -7.33 -33.44
N TYR A 24 5.79 -6.88 -32.23
CA TYR A 24 5.21 -5.56 -32.00
C TYR A 24 6.26 -4.44 -31.86
N LYS A 25 7.48 -4.74 -31.38
CA LYS A 25 8.61 -3.79 -31.28
C LYS A 25 8.92 -3.04 -32.59
N SER A 26 8.67 -3.65 -33.74
CA SER A 26 9.01 -3.11 -35.07
C SER A 26 8.00 -2.11 -35.64
N ARG A 27 6.75 -2.10 -35.16
CA ARG A 27 5.64 -1.35 -35.78
C ARG A 27 5.33 -0.01 -35.11
N TRP A 28 5.93 0.28 -33.97
CA TRP A 28 5.49 1.35 -33.08
C TRP A 28 6.29 2.64 -33.33
N ARG A 29 5.70 3.61 -34.05
CA ARG A 29 6.15 5.01 -34.06
C ARG A 29 5.31 5.81 -33.06
N TYR A 30 5.99 6.52 -32.16
CA TYR A 30 5.48 7.01 -30.88
C TYR A 30 4.83 8.39 -30.95
N ASP A 31 3.58 8.51 -30.46
CA ASP A 31 2.92 9.78 -30.16
C ASP A 31 2.31 9.72 -28.73
N TRP A 32 2.93 10.38 -27.75
CA TRP A 32 2.38 10.89 -26.46
C TRP A 32 1.69 9.93 -25.44
N TYR A 33 2.12 10.02 -24.16
CA TYR A 33 1.51 9.74 -22.82
C TYR A 33 0.51 8.56 -22.62
N THR A 34 -0.41 8.30 -23.54
CA THR A 34 -1.48 7.29 -23.37
C THR A 34 -1.08 5.87 -23.76
N GLY A 35 -0.14 5.70 -24.69
CA GLY A 35 0.41 4.38 -25.05
C GLY A 35 1.32 3.79 -23.97
N ASP A 36 1.92 4.64 -23.13
CA ASP A 36 2.83 4.25 -22.05
C ASP A 36 2.07 3.88 -20.77
N ALA A 37 0.96 4.58 -20.49
CA ALA A 37 0.03 4.20 -19.43
C ALA A 37 -0.51 2.78 -19.62
N ALA A 38 -0.95 2.44 -20.84
CA ALA A 38 -1.46 1.09 -21.17
C ALA A 38 -0.42 -0.02 -20.94
N ARG A 39 0.87 0.24 -21.23
CA ARG A 39 1.97 -0.72 -21.05
C ARG A 39 2.30 -0.98 -19.59
N TRP A 40 2.19 0.04 -18.74
CA TRP A 40 2.44 -0.12 -17.32
C TRP A 40 1.24 -0.73 -16.58
N TYR A 41 0.02 -0.37 -16.98
CA TYR A 41 -1.21 -1.00 -16.46
C TYR A 41 -1.31 -2.49 -16.82
N ALA A 42 -0.82 -2.89 -18.01
CA ALA A 42 -0.70 -4.30 -18.37
C ALA A 42 0.40 -5.05 -17.61
N TYR A 43 1.35 -4.33 -16.99
CA TYR A 43 2.52 -4.92 -16.33
C TYR A 43 2.27 -5.27 -14.86
N LEU A 44 1.51 -4.45 -14.12
CA LEU A 44 1.27 -4.72 -12.70
C LEU A 44 0.32 -5.90 -12.45
N GLY A 45 -0.39 -6.38 -13.47
CA GLY A 45 -1.23 -7.58 -13.42
C GLY A 45 -2.51 -7.42 -12.59
N ASP A 46 -2.45 -6.77 -11.43
CA ASP A 46 -3.54 -6.61 -10.47
C ASP A 46 -4.24 -5.25 -10.54
N GLY A 47 -3.68 -4.28 -11.29
CA GLY A 47 -4.25 -2.95 -11.53
C GLY A 47 -4.26 -1.99 -10.36
N THR A 48 -3.62 -2.32 -9.24
CA THR A 48 -3.82 -1.58 -8.00
C THR A 48 -2.95 -0.32 -7.93
N THR A 49 -1.79 -0.33 -8.57
CA THR A 49 -0.78 0.73 -8.38
C THR A 49 -0.67 1.65 -9.62
N PRO A 50 -0.68 2.98 -9.45
CA PRO A 50 -0.56 3.92 -10.57
C PRO A 50 0.90 4.19 -11.00
N TYR A 51 1.15 4.18 -12.32
CA TYR A 51 2.47 4.37 -12.98
C TYR A 51 3.27 5.60 -12.57
N GLU A 52 2.61 6.73 -12.33
CA GLU A 52 3.28 7.97 -11.94
C GLU A 52 2.85 8.42 -10.56
N GLY A 53 2.27 7.57 -9.70
CA GLY A 53 1.50 8.06 -8.54
C GLY A 53 0.25 8.86 -8.95
N TYR A 54 -0.01 9.00 -10.26
CA TYR A 54 -1.13 9.74 -10.82
C TYR A 54 -2.31 8.82 -11.16
N TYR A 55 -3.50 9.24 -10.74
CA TYR A 55 -4.77 8.56 -10.97
C TYR A 55 -5.24 8.68 -12.44
N ASN A 56 -4.54 8.09 -13.41
CA ASN A 56 -5.02 7.97 -14.81
C ASN A 56 -6.06 6.84 -14.97
N GLY A 57 -6.97 6.77 -14.00
CA GLY A 57 -7.85 5.65 -13.72
C GLY A 57 -9.17 5.50 -14.47
N PRO A 58 -9.71 6.51 -15.15
CA PRO A 58 -10.99 6.31 -15.87
C PRO A 58 -10.89 6.39 -17.39
N ASP A 59 -9.83 6.97 -17.93
CA ASP A 59 -9.66 7.13 -19.38
C ASP A 59 -9.48 5.75 -20.05
N GLY A 60 -8.86 4.80 -19.34
CA GLY A 60 -8.66 3.42 -19.81
C GLY A 60 -9.93 2.56 -19.86
N ILE A 61 -10.87 2.69 -18.90
CA ILE A 61 -12.07 1.82 -18.84
C ILE A 61 -12.99 2.07 -20.04
N GLY A 62 -13.18 3.33 -20.45
CA GLY A 62 -13.95 3.64 -21.65
C GLY A 62 -13.37 2.99 -22.91
N TRP A 63 -12.04 2.99 -23.05
CA TRP A 63 -11.36 2.33 -24.16
C TRP A 63 -11.44 0.81 -24.12
N LEU A 64 -11.32 0.21 -22.94
CA LEU A 64 -11.43 -1.24 -22.78
C LEU A 64 -12.87 -1.71 -23.04
N GLN A 65 -13.86 -0.85 -22.80
CA GLN A 65 -15.25 -1.11 -23.20
C GLN A 65 -15.43 -1.06 -24.72
N VAL A 66 -14.79 -0.09 -25.39
CA VAL A 66 -14.76 -0.04 -26.86
C VAL A 66 -14.05 -1.28 -27.42
N LEU A 67 -12.95 -1.72 -26.82
CA LEU A 67 -12.24 -2.92 -27.21
C LEU A 67 -13.09 -4.19 -27.04
N LYS A 68 -13.70 -4.37 -25.86
CA LYS A 68 -14.64 -5.46 -25.58
C LYS A 68 -15.77 -5.50 -26.60
N SER A 69 -16.35 -4.33 -26.92
CA SER A 69 -17.43 -4.22 -27.90
C SER A 69 -16.99 -4.51 -29.33
N ALA A 70 -15.77 -4.10 -29.71
CA ALA A 70 -15.25 -4.27 -31.08
C ALA A 70 -14.66 -5.65 -31.35
N THR A 71 -14.14 -6.33 -30.32
CA THR A 71 -13.34 -7.56 -30.48
C THR A 71 -13.82 -8.75 -29.65
N GLY A 72 -14.69 -8.53 -28.66
CA GLY A 72 -15.08 -9.55 -27.68
C GLY A 72 -14.05 -9.81 -26.58
N ILE A 73 -12.86 -9.22 -26.65
CA ILE A 73 -11.82 -9.39 -25.63
C ILE A 73 -12.19 -8.58 -24.38
N ASN A 74 -12.42 -9.27 -23.27
CA ASN A 74 -12.83 -8.65 -22.02
C ASN A 74 -11.63 -8.38 -21.10
N LEU A 75 -11.14 -7.15 -21.16
CA LEU A 75 -10.09 -6.65 -20.27
C LEU A 75 -10.66 -5.70 -19.22
N ILE A 76 -11.90 -5.82 -18.76
CA ILE A 76 -12.46 -4.92 -17.73
C ILE A 76 -12.74 -5.70 -16.45
N ASP A 77 -13.50 -6.78 -16.60
CA ASP A 77 -14.02 -7.62 -15.53
C ASP A 77 -13.76 -9.12 -15.79
N GLY A 78 -12.93 -9.45 -16.79
CA GLY A 78 -12.52 -10.82 -17.05
C GLY A 78 -11.69 -11.40 -15.91
N GLU A 79 -11.82 -12.71 -15.67
CA GLU A 79 -11.09 -13.41 -14.59
C GLU A 79 -9.56 -13.26 -14.72
N ASP A 80 -9.06 -13.19 -15.95
CA ASP A 80 -7.63 -13.00 -16.25
C ASP A 80 -7.15 -11.54 -16.08
N PHE A 81 -8.08 -10.59 -15.84
CA PHE A 81 -7.81 -9.15 -15.83
C PHE A 81 -8.59 -8.42 -14.71
N PRO A 82 -8.31 -8.71 -13.42
CA PRO A 82 -9.04 -8.12 -12.28
C PRO A 82 -8.71 -6.64 -12.01
N TRP A 83 -7.88 -6.01 -12.86
CA TRP A 83 -7.28 -4.69 -12.61
C TRP A 83 -8.30 -3.58 -12.30
N ALA A 84 -9.45 -3.57 -12.97
CA ALA A 84 -10.47 -2.55 -12.72
C ALA A 84 -11.08 -2.70 -11.32
N LYS A 85 -11.18 -3.93 -10.81
CA LYS A 85 -11.71 -4.21 -9.48
C LYS A 85 -10.66 -3.97 -8.40
N GLY A 86 -9.43 -4.45 -8.60
CA GLY A 86 -8.32 -4.30 -7.65
C GLY A 86 -8.06 -2.85 -7.25
N ARG A 87 -8.23 -1.92 -8.20
CA ARG A 87 -8.13 -0.48 -7.96
C ARG A 87 -9.17 0.08 -6.98
N ALA A 88 -10.39 -0.47 -6.95
CA ALA A 88 -11.40 -0.05 -5.99
C ALA A 88 -11.00 -0.45 -4.56
N TYR A 89 -10.52 -1.69 -4.39
CA TYR A 89 -9.98 -2.17 -3.13
C TYR A 89 -8.78 -1.35 -2.67
N HIS A 90 -7.84 -1.06 -3.57
CA HIS A 90 -6.66 -0.25 -3.27
C HIS A 90 -7.00 1.10 -2.66
N ILE A 91 -7.97 1.83 -3.22
CA ILE A 91 -8.37 3.12 -2.66
C ILE A 91 -9.16 2.94 -1.36
N PHE A 92 -10.04 1.95 -1.32
CA PHE A 92 -10.89 1.67 -0.16
C PHE A 92 -10.07 1.38 1.11
N TYR A 93 -9.02 0.55 1.01
CA TYR A 93 -8.14 0.25 2.15
C TYR A 93 -7.32 1.45 2.63
N ARG A 94 -7.15 2.46 1.78
CA ARG A 94 -6.44 3.71 2.09
C ARG A 94 -7.37 4.84 2.53
N LEU A 95 -8.68 4.60 2.60
CA LEU A 95 -9.67 5.62 2.89
C LEU A 95 -10.13 5.54 4.35
N ASP A 96 -10.07 6.66 5.05
CA ASP A 96 -10.86 6.88 6.26
C ASP A 96 -12.29 7.26 5.83
N LEU A 97 -13.24 6.34 6.01
CA LEU A 97 -14.66 6.55 5.67
C LEU A 97 -15.33 7.58 6.55
N GLY A 98 -14.85 7.76 7.79
CA GLY A 98 -15.40 8.72 8.73
C GLY A 98 -15.13 10.16 8.31
N THR A 99 -13.86 10.45 8.00
CA THR A 99 -13.44 11.78 7.52
C THR A 99 -13.54 11.93 6.00
N LYS A 100 -13.84 10.84 5.28
CA LYS A 100 -13.92 10.76 3.81
C LYS A 100 -12.61 11.18 3.13
N ARG A 101 -11.50 10.73 3.73
CA ARG A 101 -10.14 11.15 3.38
C ARG A 101 -9.32 9.96 2.92
N VAL A 102 -8.53 10.15 1.85
CA VAL A 102 -7.48 9.20 1.47
C VAL A 102 -6.25 9.48 2.36
N VAL A 103 -5.83 8.47 3.11
CA VAL A 103 -4.76 8.55 4.11
C VAL A 103 -3.38 8.43 3.48
N PHE A 104 -3.22 7.57 2.48
CA PHE A 104 -1.91 7.25 1.87
C PHE A 104 -1.87 7.69 0.41
N HIS A 105 -0.72 8.22 -0.02
CA HIS A 105 -0.53 8.67 -1.40
C HIS A 105 0.73 8.08 -2.04
N PRO A 106 0.63 7.41 -3.20
CA PRO A 106 1.81 7.08 -4.00
C PRO A 106 2.26 8.38 -4.69
N GLY A 107 3.34 9.01 -4.22
CA GLY A 107 4.10 9.92 -5.07
C GLY A 107 4.12 11.45 -4.87
N PHE A 108 5.07 12.07 -5.58
CA PHE A 108 5.55 13.46 -5.63
C PHE A 108 4.52 14.54 -6.01
N TRP A 109 3.49 14.27 -6.83
CA TRP A 109 2.52 15.32 -7.21
C TRP A 109 1.49 15.65 -6.14
N ALA A 110 1.51 14.89 -5.05
CA ALA A 110 0.34 14.72 -4.24
C ALA A 110 0.49 14.78 -2.71
N PRO A 111 1.59 15.25 -2.10
CA PRO A 111 1.48 15.74 -0.73
C PRO A 111 0.46 16.89 -0.62
N GLN A 112 0.14 17.57 -1.73
CA GLN A 112 -0.99 18.48 -1.86
C GLN A 112 -2.37 17.79 -1.67
N TYR A 113 -2.44 16.48 -1.95
CA TYR A 113 -3.66 15.68 -1.90
C TYR A 113 -3.72 14.77 -0.67
N VAL A 114 -2.69 14.70 0.18
CA VAL A 114 -2.87 14.18 1.54
C VAL A 114 -3.84 15.10 2.30
N SER A 115 -3.95 16.36 1.88
CA SER A 115 -4.55 17.47 2.62
C SER A 115 -5.73 18.16 1.94
N SER A 116 -5.94 18.06 0.62
CA SER A 116 -7.07 18.74 -0.05
C SER A 116 -8.42 17.97 -0.02
N TRP A 117 -8.67 17.13 0.99
CA TRP A 117 -9.93 16.36 1.09
C TRP A 117 -10.95 16.98 2.04
N GLU A 118 -10.78 18.24 2.46
CA GLU A 118 -11.75 18.86 3.35
C GLU A 118 -13.01 19.38 2.63
N ARG A 119 -14.12 18.75 3.06
CA ARG A 119 -15.50 19.27 3.19
C ARG A 119 -16.04 20.09 2.02
N GLY A 120 -16.44 19.37 0.98
CA GLY A 120 -17.30 19.88 -0.10
C GLY A 120 -16.97 19.22 -1.45
N GLU A 121 -15.69 18.96 -1.70
CA GLU A 121 -15.21 18.25 -2.89
C GLU A 121 -14.83 16.78 -2.64
N GLY A 122 -14.74 16.31 -1.38
CA GLY A 122 -14.38 14.93 -1.05
C GLY A 122 -15.26 13.89 -1.75
N ARG A 123 -16.59 14.05 -1.72
CA ARG A 123 -17.52 13.22 -2.51
C ARG A 123 -17.21 13.24 -4.01
N ARG A 124 -16.99 14.45 -4.57
CA ARG A 124 -16.68 14.65 -6.00
C ARG A 124 -15.34 14.04 -6.40
N ARG A 125 -14.38 13.88 -5.48
CA ARG A 125 -13.04 13.36 -5.78
C ARG A 125 -12.82 11.90 -5.36
N VAL A 126 -13.55 11.35 -4.37
CA VAL A 126 -13.65 9.88 -4.15
C VAL A 126 -14.33 9.28 -5.37
N ALA A 127 -15.38 9.95 -5.88
CA ALA A 127 -15.96 9.67 -7.20
C ALA A 127 -14.94 9.71 -8.35
N ARG A 128 -13.98 10.65 -8.36
CA ARG A 128 -12.92 10.73 -9.40
C ARG A 128 -11.81 9.69 -9.23
N GLY A 129 -11.43 9.38 -7.99
CA GLY A 129 -10.35 8.47 -7.63
C GLY A 129 -10.75 7.02 -7.84
N ILE A 130 -11.87 6.60 -7.23
CA ILE A 130 -12.42 5.25 -7.36
C ILE A 130 -13.19 5.07 -8.69
N GLY A 131 -13.57 6.17 -9.35
CA GLY A 131 -13.93 6.22 -10.78
C GLY A 131 -14.92 5.15 -11.24
N ALA A 132 -14.75 4.71 -12.47
CA ALA A 132 -15.51 3.62 -13.09
C ALA A 132 -15.15 2.21 -12.56
N SER A 133 -14.11 2.11 -11.73
CA SER A 133 -13.70 0.87 -11.07
C SER A 133 -14.62 0.49 -9.90
N LEU A 134 -15.23 1.47 -9.23
CA LEU A 134 -16.08 1.19 -8.06
C LEU A 134 -17.34 0.37 -8.39
N PRO A 135 -18.15 0.71 -9.43
CA PRO A 135 -19.33 -0.09 -9.73
C PRO A 135 -19.00 -1.53 -10.13
N LEU A 136 -17.85 -1.76 -10.78
CA LEU A 136 -17.38 -3.11 -11.13
C LEU A 136 -17.05 -3.94 -9.88
N ALA A 137 -16.47 -3.33 -8.85
CA ALA A 137 -16.24 -4.00 -7.57
C ALA A 137 -17.53 -4.13 -6.74
N ALA A 138 -18.47 -3.19 -6.91
CA ALA A 138 -19.74 -3.15 -6.17
C ALA A 138 -20.70 -4.29 -6.53
N GLU A 139 -20.65 -4.79 -7.77
CA GLU A 139 -21.42 -5.98 -8.17
C GLU A 139 -21.02 -7.25 -7.39
N GLU A 140 -19.77 -7.34 -6.94
CA GLU A 140 -19.22 -8.53 -6.28
C GLU A 140 -19.05 -8.36 -4.77
N ASN A 141 -19.04 -7.12 -4.29
CA ASN A 141 -18.76 -6.83 -2.89
C ASN A 141 -19.76 -5.81 -2.31
N PRO A 142 -20.59 -6.21 -1.34
CA PRO A 142 -21.64 -5.35 -0.79
C PRO A 142 -21.10 -4.13 -0.03
N TYR A 143 -19.85 -4.17 0.45
CA TYR A 143 -19.22 -3.01 1.07
C TYR A 143 -18.83 -1.95 0.04
N MET A 144 -18.37 -2.37 -1.13
CA MET A 144 -18.10 -1.46 -2.25
C MET A 144 -19.38 -0.84 -2.79
N GLN A 145 -20.49 -1.59 -2.82
CA GLN A 145 -21.81 -1.07 -3.14
C GLN A 145 -22.28 -0.02 -2.13
N TRP A 146 -22.05 -0.26 -0.85
CA TRP A 146 -22.38 0.72 0.18
C TRP A 146 -21.59 2.03 0.00
N VAL A 147 -20.27 1.93 -0.26
CA VAL A 147 -19.41 3.10 -0.54
C VAL A 147 -19.91 3.82 -1.79
N LEU A 148 -20.28 3.09 -2.84
CA LEU A 148 -20.84 3.67 -4.06
C LEU A 148 -22.12 4.48 -3.78
N ASN A 149 -23.01 3.95 -2.94
CA ASN A 149 -24.30 4.58 -2.64
C ASN A 149 -24.21 5.74 -1.65
N HIS A 150 -23.38 5.63 -0.61
CA HIS A 150 -23.38 6.55 0.53
C HIS A 150 -22.25 7.59 0.50
N GLU A 151 -21.09 7.20 -0.05
CA GLU A 151 -19.87 8.00 -0.04
C GLU A 151 -19.60 8.68 -1.39
N VAL A 152 -19.85 7.97 -2.48
CA VAL A 152 -19.63 8.48 -3.84
C VAL A 152 -20.91 9.09 -4.43
N GLY A 153 -22.01 8.33 -4.39
CA GLY A 153 -23.27 8.61 -5.06
C GLY A 153 -23.19 8.41 -6.57
N VAL A 154 -24.31 8.07 -7.19
CA VAL A 154 -24.46 8.06 -8.66
C VAL A 154 -25.40 9.19 -9.04
N ASN A 155 -24.86 10.27 -9.65
CA ASN A 155 -25.68 11.40 -10.09
C ASN A 155 -25.86 11.40 -11.61
N PRO A 156 -27.03 10.95 -12.14
CA PRO A 156 -27.30 10.99 -13.57
C PRO A 156 -27.42 12.42 -14.14
N SER A 157 -27.65 13.45 -13.30
CA SER A 157 -27.75 14.84 -13.76
C SER A 157 -26.40 15.43 -14.20
N ILE A 158 -25.29 14.76 -13.91
CA ILE A 158 -23.94 15.20 -14.31
C ILE A 158 -23.73 15.10 -15.83
N LEU A 159 -24.58 14.32 -16.52
CA LEU A 159 -24.63 14.26 -17.98
C LEU A 159 -25.27 15.51 -18.62
N CYS A 160 -25.88 16.39 -17.82
CA CYS A 160 -26.66 17.54 -18.28
C CYS A 160 -26.06 18.90 -17.87
N ASP A 161 -24.88 18.92 -17.24
CA ASP A 161 -24.28 20.13 -16.66
C ASP A 161 -23.34 20.82 -17.68
N GLU A 162 -23.75 21.96 -18.24
CA GLU A 162 -23.04 22.69 -19.32
C GLU A 162 -21.65 23.21 -18.92
N TYR A 163 -21.30 23.20 -17.63
CA TYR A 163 -20.06 23.78 -17.10
C TYR A 163 -18.80 22.88 -17.22
N PHE A 164 -18.91 21.72 -17.85
CA PHE A 164 -17.83 20.72 -17.95
C PHE A 164 -17.06 20.79 -19.28
N GLU A 165 -16.44 21.92 -19.59
CA GLU A 165 -15.52 22.03 -20.74
C GLU A 165 -14.18 21.31 -20.44
N GLY A 166 -14.10 20.00 -20.69
CA GLY A 166 -12.85 19.25 -20.61
C GLY A 166 -12.96 17.78 -21.04
N TYR A 167 -12.47 17.49 -22.25
CA TYR A 167 -12.51 16.24 -23.04
C TYR A 167 -12.22 14.87 -22.34
N LEU A 168 -11.86 14.82 -21.05
CA LEU A 168 -11.53 13.58 -20.30
C LEU A 168 -12.31 13.41 -18.98
N ALA A 169 -12.95 14.45 -18.46
CA ALA A 169 -13.79 14.33 -17.26
C ALA A 169 -15.11 13.58 -17.55
N GLU A 170 -15.54 13.55 -18.82
CA GLU A 170 -16.83 13.02 -19.27
C GLU A 170 -16.91 11.48 -19.22
N LEU A 171 -15.85 10.75 -19.61
CA LEU A 171 -15.88 9.27 -19.66
C LEU A 171 -16.00 8.62 -18.27
N LYS A 172 -15.51 9.29 -17.23
CA LYS A 172 -15.40 8.78 -15.85
C LYS A 172 -16.79 8.61 -15.22
N TYR A 173 -17.63 9.61 -15.41
CA TYR A 173 -19.01 9.62 -14.91
C TYR A 173 -19.94 8.78 -15.77
N ILE A 174 -19.72 8.73 -17.08
CA ILE A 174 -20.47 7.83 -17.98
C ILE A 174 -20.27 6.37 -17.56
N ALA A 175 -19.03 5.95 -17.32
CA ALA A 175 -18.76 4.58 -16.91
C ALA A 175 -19.30 4.24 -15.51
N GLN A 176 -19.38 5.21 -14.59
CA GLN A 176 -20.12 5.01 -13.34
C GLN A 176 -21.59 4.70 -13.58
N VAL A 177 -22.26 5.44 -14.47
CA VAL A 177 -23.67 5.19 -14.83
C VAL A 177 -23.83 3.86 -15.58
N MET A 178 -22.89 3.50 -16.47
CA MET A 178 -22.97 2.27 -17.26
C MET A 178 -22.87 0.99 -16.43
N PHE A 179 -22.01 0.98 -15.41
CA PHE A 179 -21.77 -0.21 -14.58
C PHE A 179 -22.52 -0.16 -13.24
N TYR A 180 -23.32 0.88 -12.99
CA TYR A 180 -24.06 0.98 -11.74
C TYR A 180 -25.25 0.03 -11.74
N ASN A 181 -25.22 -0.90 -10.78
CA ASN A 181 -26.35 -1.76 -10.47
C ASN A 181 -27.05 -1.28 -9.19
N PRO A 182 -28.17 -0.53 -9.26
CA PRO A 182 -28.89 -0.07 -8.08
C PRO A 182 -29.57 -1.18 -7.28
N GLN A 183 -29.60 -2.43 -7.78
CA GLN A 183 -30.20 -3.57 -7.11
C GLN A 183 -29.17 -4.48 -6.42
N ALA A 184 -27.87 -4.19 -6.56
CA ALA A 184 -26.84 -4.95 -5.88
C ALA A 184 -26.98 -4.81 -4.35
N PRO A 185 -26.76 -5.88 -3.57
CA PRO A 185 -26.84 -5.83 -2.12
C PRO A 185 -25.75 -4.92 -1.57
N GLU A 186 -26.04 -4.20 -0.50
CA GLU A 186 -25.06 -3.36 0.20
C GLU A 186 -24.96 -3.71 1.68
N LYS A 187 -23.78 -3.51 2.26
CA LYS A 187 -23.49 -3.67 3.69
C LYS A 187 -22.60 -2.52 4.15
N ASP A 188 -22.89 -1.95 5.31
CA ASP A 188 -22.05 -0.91 5.91
C ASP A 188 -20.67 -1.50 6.30
N PRO A 189 -19.55 -0.96 5.78
CA PRO A 189 -18.20 -1.40 6.15
C PRO A 189 -17.92 -1.37 7.66
N LYS A 190 -18.60 -0.52 8.42
CA LYS A 190 -18.45 -0.44 9.89
C LYS A 190 -18.89 -1.71 10.61
N GLU A 191 -19.79 -2.48 10.01
CA GLU A 191 -20.31 -3.73 10.55
C GLU A 191 -19.54 -4.95 10.05
N ALA A 192 -18.51 -4.75 9.23
CA ALA A 192 -17.77 -5.84 8.62
C ALA A 192 -16.97 -6.63 9.65
N ILE A 193 -17.19 -7.95 9.67
CA ILE A 193 -16.33 -8.89 10.39
C ILE A 193 -15.14 -9.26 9.51
N TYR A 194 -14.02 -9.60 10.15
CA TYR A 194 -12.77 -9.94 9.49
C TYR A 194 -12.90 -10.98 8.35
N GLN A 195 -13.78 -11.99 8.50
CA GLN A 195 -13.99 -13.03 7.49
C GLN A 195 -14.70 -12.53 6.23
N GLU A 196 -15.52 -11.48 6.35
CA GLU A 196 -16.23 -10.89 5.21
C GLU A 196 -15.39 -9.79 4.53
N LEU A 197 -14.63 -9.05 5.32
CA LEU A 197 -13.75 -7.98 4.84
C LEU A 197 -12.47 -7.96 5.71
N PRO A 198 -11.36 -8.51 5.20
CA PRO A 198 -10.10 -8.54 5.93
C PRO A 198 -9.67 -7.14 6.35
N TYR A 199 -9.10 -7.02 7.54
CA TYR A 199 -8.65 -5.73 8.06
C TYR A 199 -7.27 -5.31 7.52
N ALA A 200 -6.59 -6.20 6.79
CA ALA A 200 -5.39 -5.87 6.04
C ALA A 200 -5.43 -6.47 4.64
N TYR A 201 -4.73 -5.82 3.72
CA TYR A 201 -4.63 -6.27 2.34
C TYR A 201 -3.26 -5.94 1.76
N PHE A 202 -2.71 -6.88 1.01
CA PHE A 202 -1.46 -6.73 0.26
C PHE A 202 -1.78 -6.48 -1.22
N PHE A 203 -1.19 -5.43 -1.77
CA PHE A 203 -1.33 -5.02 -3.16
C PHE A 203 -0.02 -5.29 -3.91
N PRO A 204 0.14 -6.48 -4.53
CA PRO A 204 1.39 -6.93 -5.13
C PRO A 204 1.83 -6.10 -6.33
N GLY A 205 0.94 -5.37 -6.99
CA GLY A 205 1.30 -4.48 -8.09
C GLY A 205 2.06 -3.22 -7.63
N GLY A 206 2.11 -2.89 -6.35
CA GLY A 206 2.89 -1.75 -5.85
C GLY A 206 3.70 -2.03 -4.61
N ASP A 207 3.69 -3.27 -4.16
CA ASP A 207 4.31 -3.70 -2.93
C ASP A 207 3.92 -2.84 -1.73
N GLU A 208 2.60 -2.71 -1.63
CA GLU A 208 1.94 -1.92 -0.59
C GLU A 208 1.07 -2.83 0.28
N VAL A 209 1.23 -2.71 1.59
CA VAL A 209 0.39 -3.38 2.59
C VAL A 209 -0.34 -2.31 3.37
N TYR A 210 -1.66 -2.41 3.45
CA TYR A 210 -2.49 -1.54 4.29
C TYR A 210 -3.16 -2.36 5.38
N MET A 211 -3.07 -1.88 6.62
CA MET A 211 -3.49 -2.55 7.84
C MET A 211 -4.42 -1.63 8.62
N ARG A 212 -5.52 -2.16 9.16
CA ARG A 212 -6.56 -1.38 9.83
C ARG A 212 -7.05 -2.06 11.10
N THR A 213 -7.60 -1.30 12.03
CA THR A 213 -8.41 -1.84 13.14
C THR A 213 -9.88 -2.01 12.77
N GLY A 214 -10.32 -1.34 11.70
CA GLY A 214 -11.71 -1.30 11.23
C GLY A 214 -11.92 -0.29 10.11
N PHE A 215 -13.18 0.01 9.82
CA PHE A 215 -13.63 0.88 8.72
C PHE A 215 -14.47 2.07 9.21
N ASP A 216 -14.38 2.43 10.48
CA ASP A 216 -15.05 3.59 11.08
C ASP A 216 -14.12 4.79 11.27
N GLU A 217 -14.68 5.92 11.72
CA GLU A 217 -13.96 7.17 12.01
C GLU A 217 -12.92 7.07 13.14
N ASN A 218 -12.99 6.02 13.96
CA ASN A 218 -12.08 5.80 15.07
C ASN A 218 -10.96 4.84 14.71
N SER A 219 -10.96 4.30 13.50
CA SER A 219 -10.05 3.24 13.11
C SER A 219 -8.62 3.76 12.95
N THR A 220 -7.66 3.02 13.51
CA THR A 220 -6.25 3.21 13.23
C THR A 220 -5.91 2.52 11.91
N ILE A 221 -5.10 3.19 11.09
CA ILE A 221 -4.73 2.74 9.75
C ILE A 221 -3.20 2.87 9.64
N ALA A 222 -2.54 1.81 9.18
CA ALA A 222 -1.11 1.76 8.90
C ALA A 222 -0.87 1.32 7.45
N GLY A 223 0.20 1.82 6.85
CA GLY A 223 0.63 1.42 5.52
C GLY A 223 2.13 1.12 5.54
N LEU A 224 2.56 0.05 4.87
CA LEU A 224 3.95 -0.26 4.53
C LEU A 224 4.07 -0.28 3.01
N ARG A 225 5.08 0.37 2.43
CA ARG A 225 5.25 0.48 0.98
C ARG A 225 6.70 0.29 0.55
N ILE A 226 6.89 -0.40 -0.56
CA ILE A 226 8.17 -0.58 -1.22
C ILE A 226 7.99 -0.18 -2.68
N PHE A 227 8.70 0.85 -3.14
CA PHE A 227 8.48 1.34 -4.48
C PHE A 227 9.36 0.61 -5.52
N HIS A 228 8.74 -0.18 -6.39
CA HIS A 228 9.38 -1.17 -7.28
C HIS A 228 10.18 -0.64 -8.48
N GLY A 229 10.19 0.67 -8.72
CA GLY A 229 11.10 1.27 -9.68
C GLY A 229 10.41 1.94 -10.87
N CYS A 230 10.56 3.27 -10.89
CA CYS A 230 10.77 4.18 -12.01
C CYS A 230 10.75 5.57 -11.38
N MET A 231 11.92 6.13 -11.05
CA MET A 231 12.06 7.31 -10.17
C MET A 231 11.80 8.66 -10.86
N THR A 232 11.04 8.67 -11.95
CA THR A 232 11.23 9.71 -12.97
C THR A 232 9.97 10.35 -13.50
N ALA A 233 8.88 10.19 -12.76
CA ALA A 233 7.70 11.03 -12.90
C ALA A 233 7.29 11.59 -11.53
N HIS A 234 6.23 11.05 -10.92
CA HIS A 234 5.77 11.51 -9.62
C HIS A 234 5.99 10.50 -8.51
N SER A 235 7.07 9.74 -8.48
CA SER A 235 7.35 8.84 -7.34
C SER A 235 8.46 9.41 -6.46
N ALA A 236 8.39 9.16 -5.15
CA ALA A 236 9.45 9.54 -4.22
C ALA A 236 10.44 8.39 -4.04
N GLN A 237 11.63 8.71 -3.51
CA GLN A 237 12.66 7.74 -3.13
C GLN A 237 12.28 7.10 -1.80
N GLU A 238 11.39 6.12 -1.87
CA GLU A 238 10.86 5.41 -0.71
C GLU A 238 11.12 3.91 -0.85
N ALA A 239 11.75 3.34 0.17
CA ALA A 239 11.97 1.91 0.31
C ALA A 239 11.54 1.54 1.74
N ASN A 240 10.74 0.49 1.93
CA ASN A 240 10.29 0.12 3.28
C ASN A 240 9.59 1.25 4.08
N THR A 241 9.01 2.27 3.44
CA THR A 241 8.41 3.40 4.17
C THR A 241 7.10 2.98 4.83
N PHE A 242 6.82 3.50 6.04
CA PHE A 242 5.53 3.31 6.69
C PHE A 242 4.81 4.62 7.02
N VAL A 243 3.50 4.58 7.14
CA VAL A 243 2.65 5.73 7.50
C VAL A 243 1.62 5.28 8.54
N LEU A 244 1.37 6.10 9.55
CA LEU A 244 0.48 5.83 10.68
C LEU A 244 -0.56 6.95 10.82
N TYR A 245 -1.82 6.53 10.86
CA TYR A 245 -2.97 7.41 10.90
C TYR A 245 -3.98 6.98 11.96
N ARG A 246 -4.50 7.97 12.69
CA ARG A 246 -5.66 7.85 13.57
C ARG A 246 -6.26 9.24 13.74
N LYS A 247 -7.50 9.44 13.28
CA LYS A 247 -8.21 10.74 13.39
C LYS A 247 -7.40 11.94 12.85
N GLY A 248 -6.49 11.68 11.91
CA GLY A 248 -5.43 12.59 11.47
C GLY A 248 -4.10 11.86 11.30
N VAL A 249 -3.20 12.44 10.51
CA VAL A 249 -1.86 11.88 10.32
C VAL A 249 -1.06 12.05 11.61
N LEU A 250 -0.44 10.96 12.10
CA LEU A 250 0.47 11.00 13.25
C LEU A 250 1.93 11.00 12.78
N SER A 251 2.22 10.11 11.83
CA SER A 251 3.55 9.93 11.27
C SER A 251 3.46 9.46 9.83
N GLY A 252 4.23 10.05 8.91
CA GLY A 252 4.18 9.66 7.51
C GLY A 252 4.96 10.57 6.58
N ASP A 253 4.53 10.60 5.32
CA ASP A 253 5.17 11.36 4.25
C ASP A 253 5.12 12.87 4.51
N THR A 254 6.26 13.54 4.40
CA THR A 254 6.39 14.97 4.71
C THR A 254 6.80 15.83 3.52
N GLY A 255 6.58 17.13 3.65
CA GLY A 255 6.86 18.14 2.63
C GLY A 255 5.69 18.42 1.70
N THR A 256 5.88 19.34 0.76
CA THR A 256 4.88 19.71 -0.25
C THR A 256 5.53 20.01 -1.59
N ARG A 257 4.77 19.84 -2.68
CA ARG A 257 5.27 20.00 -4.04
C ARG A 257 5.31 21.46 -4.49
N ASP A 258 4.28 22.21 -4.14
CA ASP A 258 4.05 23.52 -4.74
C ASP A 258 4.65 24.61 -3.88
N ASP A 259 5.78 25.13 -4.36
CA ASP A 259 6.33 26.39 -3.89
C ASP A 259 6.20 27.44 -5.02
N PRO A 260 5.24 28.37 -4.93
CA PRO A 260 5.06 29.44 -5.93
C PRO A 260 6.30 30.35 -6.05
N CYS A 261 7.23 30.28 -5.10
CA CYS A 261 8.49 31.02 -5.14
C CYS A 261 9.62 30.29 -5.87
N GLY A 262 9.37 29.10 -6.43
CA GLY A 262 10.34 28.37 -7.25
C GLY A 262 11.52 27.77 -6.48
N ARG A 263 11.44 27.60 -5.15
CA ARG A 263 12.50 26.94 -4.37
C ARG A 263 12.37 25.42 -4.50
N LYS A 264 13.51 24.73 -4.41
CA LYS A 264 13.66 23.28 -4.61
C LYS A 264 13.17 22.45 -3.41
N ILE A 265 11.94 22.64 -2.92
CA ILE A 265 11.36 21.75 -1.88
C ILE A 265 11.24 20.30 -2.37
N SER A 266 11.15 20.14 -3.68
CA SER A 266 11.23 18.84 -4.36
C SER A 266 12.47 18.02 -4.02
N ASN A 267 13.58 18.64 -3.61
CA ASN A 267 14.78 17.91 -3.20
C ASN A 267 14.61 17.20 -1.85
N TYR A 268 13.83 17.78 -0.92
CA TYR A 268 13.49 17.13 0.35
C TYR A 268 12.45 16.05 0.12
N MET A 269 11.33 16.43 -0.50
CA MET A 269 10.13 15.60 -0.63
C MET A 269 10.31 14.38 -1.56
N ASN A 270 11.25 14.44 -2.49
CA ASN A 270 11.61 13.26 -3.29
C ASN A 270 12.58 12.32 -2.58
N SER A 271 13.15 12.72 -1.46
CA SER A 271 14.22 11.97 -0.82
C SER A 271 13.71 11.17 0.37
N THR A 272 14.49 10.15 0.73
CA THR A 272 14.29 9.36 1.95
C THR A 272 14.21 10.21 3.22
N TYR A 273 14.77 11.43 3.25
CA TYR A 273 14.63 12.38 4.36
C TYR A 273 13.18 12.85 4.61
N SER A 274 12.24 12.52 3.73
CA SER A 274 10.83 12.86 3.86
C SER A 274 9.94 11.64 4.15
N ARG A 275 10.57 10.54 4.58
CA ARG A 275 9.97 9.21 4.71
C ARG A 275 10.38 8.56 6.03
N ASN A 276 9.48 7.73 6.56
CA ASN A 276 9.76 6.88 7.71
C ASN A 276 10.57 5.66 7.24
N ASP A 277 11.87 5.82 7.08
CA ASP A 277 12.80 4.90 6.41
C ASP A 277 14.17 4.94 7.15
N ILE A 278 15.27 4.60 6.49
CA ILE A 278 16.62 4.66 7.04
C ILE A 278 17.56 5.49 6.15
N LEU A 279 18.53 6.15 6.76
CA LEU A 279 19.67 6.74 6.06
C LEU A 279 20.92 5.90 6.31
N VAL A 280 21.70 5.68 5.26
CA VAL A 280 22.98 4.96 5.28
C VAL A 280 24.07 5.82 4.67
N ILE A 281 24.79 6.55 5.52
CA ILE A 281 25.72 7.60 5.12
C ILE A 281 27.15 7.05 5.10
N ASP A 282 27.80 7.09 3.93
CA ASP A 282 29.23 6.80 3.79
C ASP A 282 30.04 8.06 4.13
N PRO A 283 30.87 8.06 5.19
CA PRO A 283 31.65 9.23 5.59
C PRO A 283 32.71 9.64 4.54
N ASN A 284 33.03 8.77 3.57
CA ASN A 284 33.95 9.07 2.47
C ASN A 284 33.23 9.57 1.21
N ARG A 285 31.89 9.49 1.19
CA ARG A 285 31.03 10.09 0.16
C ARG A 285 29.92 10.93 0.82
N PRO A 286 30.27 11.92 1.68
CA PRO A 286 29.27 12.78 2.30
C PRO A 286 28.61 13.73 1.28
N ASP A 287 29.21 13.86 0.09
CA ASP A 287 28.93 14.87 -0.92
C ASP A 287 28.42 14.25 -2.23
N TYR A 288 27.12 14.40 -2.51
CA TYR A 288 26.64 14.55 -3.90
C TYR A 288 26.15 16.00 -4.15
N PRO A 289 27.05 16.98 -4.39
CA PRO A 289 26.73 18.20 -5.15
C PRO A 289 27.78 18.47 -6.25
N PRO A 290 27.63 19.44 -7.19
CA PRO A 290 26.53 20.36 -7.47
C PRO A 290 26.02 20.30 -8.95
N TYR A 291 24.91 20.98 -9.24
CA TYR A 291 24.23 21.19 -10.54
C TYR A 291 23.11 20.21 -10.93
N GLY A 292 22.00 20.82 -11.36
CA GLY A 292 20.82 20.13 -11.89
C GLY A 292 19.71 19.98 -10.85
N LEU A 293 18.48 20.22 -11.26
CA LEU A 293 17.31 19.68 -10.57
C LEU A 293 17.51 18.15 -10.56
N GLU A 294 17.20 17.43 -9.46
CA GLU A 294 17.22 15.95 -9.37
C GLU A 294 18.45 15.21 -8.74
N GLN A 295 18.76 15.34 -7.45
CA GLN A 295 19.73 14.43 -6.77
C GLN A 295 19.27 14.05 -5.34
N PRO A 296 19.56 12.82 -4.84
CA PRO A 296 19.19 12.36 -3.50
C PRO A 296 19.98 13.11 -2.42
N GLY A 297 19.38 13.32 -1.25
CA GLY A 297 20.13 13.69 -0.04
C GLY A 297 21.12 12.59 0.36
N PRO A 298 22.23 12.92 1.05
CA PRO A 298 23.23 11.93 1.42
C PRO A 298 22.60 10.83 2.29
N GLY A 299 22.90 9.58 1.99
CA GLY A 299 22.43 8.45 2.79
C GLY A 299 21.07 7.87 2.42
N GLY A 300 20.22 8.57 1.66
CA GLY A 300 18.92 8.04 1.21
C GLY A 300 19.04 7.03 0.06
N VAL A 301 17.91 6.47 -0.38
CA VAL A 301 17.75 5.59 -1.54
C VAL A 301 18.39 6.21 -2.81
N GLU A 302 19.06 5.39 -3.61
CA GLU A 302 19.76 5.87 -4.80
C GLU A 302 18.81 6.38 -5.88
N LYS A 303 19.12 7.56 -6.47
CA LYS A 303 18.45 7.98 -7.71
C LYS A 303 19.08 7.30 -8.91
N ILE A 304 18.41 6.28 -9.44
CA ILE A 304 18.68 5.77 -10.78
C ILE A 304 17.85 6.57 -11.78
N GLY A 305 18.52 7.30 -12.67
CA GLY A 305 17.88 8.01 -13.78
C GLY A 305 17.20 7.04 -14.74
N SER A 306 15.93 6.72 -14.48
CA SER A 306 15.05 6.09 -15.46
C SER A 306 14.59 7.19 -16.40
N HIS A 307 15.08 7.30 -17.62
CA HIS A 307 14.66 8.46 -18.41
C HIS A 307 13.15 8.36 -18.68
N CYS A 308 12.41 9.41 -18.31
CA CYS A 308 10.99 9.53 -18.53
C CYS A 308 10.59 9.02 -19.92
N PHE A 309 9.58 8.15 -19.99
CA PHE A 309 8.96 7.78 -21.27
C PHE A 309 8.48 9.01 -22.07
N SER A 310 8.31 10.16 -21.41
CA SER A 310 7.86 11.43 -22.00
C SER A 310 8.97 12.32 -22.62
N CYS A 311 10.25 11.99 -22.51
CA CYS A 311 11.34 12.88 -22.93
C CYS A 311 12.26 12.27 -24.01
N LEU A 312 11.79 12.30 -25.27
CA LEU A 312 12.59 11.97 -26.46
C LEU A 312 13.67 13.05 -26.73
N HIS A 313 14.76 13.06 -25.97
CA HIS A 313 15.95 13.85 -26.31
C HIS A 313 16.94 12.99 -27.14
N PRO A 314 17.41 13.47 -28.31
CA PRO A 314 18.14 12.64 -29.29
C PRO A 314 19.56 12.17 -28.88
N GLN A 315 20.02 12.48 -27.66
CA GLN A 315 21.34 12.09 -27.16
C GLN A 315 21.29 10.95 -26.11
N TRP A 316 20.11 10.46 -25.73
CA TRP A 316 19.90 9.70 -24.48
C TRP A 316 19.50 8.23 -24.73
N PRO A 317 19.70 7.30 -23.77
CA PRO A 317 19.57 5.87 -24.00
C PRO A 317 18.17 5.46 -24.47
N LYS A 318 18.10 4.43 -25.32
CA LYS A 318 16.87 3.91 -25.93
C LYS A 318 16.02 3.11 -24.93
N LEU A 319 14.71 3.04 -25.19
CA LEU A 319 13.64 2.32 -24.46
C LEU A 319 14.00 0.94 -23.88
N GLU A 320 15.00 0.26 -24.43
CA GLU A 320 15.50 -1.05 -23.98
C GLU A 320 15.93 -1.07 -22.50
N THR A 321 16.25 0.08 -21.89
CA THR A 321 16.63 0.19 -20.47
C THR A 321 15.45 0.32 -19.50
N SER A 322 14.24 0.61 -19.99
CA SER A 322 13.09 1.02 -19.17
C SER A 322 12.09 -0.11 -18.88
N PHE A 323 12.44 -1.35 -19.20
CA PHE A 323 11.59 -2.53 -18.96
C PHE A 323 11.84 -3.12 -17.57
N LEU A 324 10.76 -3.50 -16.89
CA LEU A 324 10.74 -3.99 -15.51
C LEU A 324 11.36 -5.39 -15.29
N HIS A 325 11.82 -6.08 -16.33
CA HIS A 325 12.68 -7.26 -16.16
C HIS A 325 14.17 -6.92 -16.18
N ASN A 326 14.50 -5.62 -16.09
CA ASN A 326 15.87 -5.21 -15.86
C ASN A 326 16.16 -5.33 -14.35
N PRO A 327 16.95 -6.33 -13.91
CA PRO A 327 17.27 -6.50 -12.49
C PRO A 327 17.99 -5.27 -11.92
N LYS A 328 18.56 -4.42 -12.79
CA LYS A 328 19.18 -3.14 -12.39
C LYS A 328 18.17 -2.08 -11.92
N MET A 329 16.89 -2.23 -12.22
CA MET A 329 15.83 -1.27 -11.85
C MET A 329 15.02 -1.71 -10.63
N HIS A 330 15.18 -2.96 -10.16
CA HIS A 330 14.57 -3.50 -8.96
C HIS A 330 15.11 -2.81 -7.69
N ARG A 331 14.23 -2.58 -6.72
CA ARG A 331 14.54 -1.79 -5.50
C ARG A 331 14.14 -2.48 -4.20
N GLY A 332 13.52 -3.65 -4.28
CA GLY A 332 12.95 -4.34 -3.13
C GLY A 332 11.62 -4.98 -3.49
N ASP A 333 11.09 -5.80 -2.57
CA ASP A 333 9.80 -6.49 -2.65
C ASP A 333 9.17 -6.65 -1.27
N ILE A 334 7.84 -6.75 -1.19
CA ILE A 334 7.17 -7.32 -0.01
C ILE A 334 7.34 -8.83 -0.11
N VAL A 335 8.25 -9.36 0.70
CA VAL A 335 8.67 -10.77 0.65
C VAL A 335 7.87 -11.69 1.57
N ALA A 336 7.10 -11.12 2.49
CA ALA A 336 6.16 -11.86 3.33
C ALA A 336 4.98 -10.97 3.74
N PHE A 337 3.79 -11.56 3.82
CA PHE A 337 2.58 -10.93 4.34
C PHE A 337 1.72 -11.98 5.05
N GLU A 338 1.10 -11.60 6.16
CA GLU A 338 0.15 -12.44 6.88
C GLU A 338 -0.88 -11.53 7.54
N THR A 339 -2.16 -11.90 7.45
CA THR A 339 -3.26 -11.21 8.11
C THR A 339 -3.98 -12.14 9.07
N HIS A 340 -4.35 -11.63 10.24
CA HIS A 340 -5.06 -12.35 11.29
C HIS A 340 -6.06 -11.40 12.00
N PRO A 341 -7.18 -11.87 12.58
CA PRO A 341 -8.11 -10.98 13.30
C PRO A 341 -7.46 -10.12 14.41
N GLU A 342 -6.36 -10.58 14.99
CA GLU A 342 -5.66 -9.92 16.10
C GLU A 342 -4.42 -9.13 15.68
N PHE A 343 -3.79 -9.49 14.56
CA PHE A 343 -2.57 -8.85 14.10
C PHE A 343 -2.37 -8.99 12.59
N ASP A 344 -1.52 -8.17 12.01
CA ASP A 344 -0.97 -8.38 10.67
C ASP A 344 0.55 -8.36 10.73
N TYR A 345 1.19 -9.06 9.80
CA TYR A 345 2.63 -9.11 9.62
C TYR A 345 2.98 -8.84 8.17
N ALA A 346 4.02 -8.05 7.94
CA ALA A 346 4.57 -7.86 6.60
C ALA A 346 6.09 -7.65 6.68
N VAL A 347 6.78 -8.05 5.61
CA VAL A 347 8.23 -7.88 5.49
C VAL A 347 8.57 -7.25 4.16
N GLY A 348 9.32 -6.16 4.21
CA GLY A 348 9.97 -5.61 3.04
C GLY A 348 11.46 -5.89 2.98
N GLU A 349 11.94 -6.32 1.82
CA GLU A 349 13.37 -6.38 1.46
C GLU A 349 13.67 -5.17 0.58
N ALA A 350 14.74 -4.42 0.87
CA ALA A 350 15.07 -3.26 0.06
C ALA A 350 16.57 -2.90 0.03
N ALA A 351 17.47 -3.85 0.23
CA ALA A 351 18.91 -3.58 0.20
C ALA A 351 19.34 -3.00 -1.16
N SER A 352 18.76 -3.52 -2.24
CA SER A 352 19.02 -3.09 -3.62
C SER A 352 18.66 -1.62 -3.89
N ALA A 353 17.76 -1.01 -3.11
CA ALA A 353 17.44 0.41 -3.19
C ALA A 353 18.61 1.33 -2.82
N TYR A 354 19.58 0.82 -2.05
CA TYR A 354 20.71 1.60 -1.53
C TYR A 354 22.00 1.37 -2.31
N GLY A 355 21.92 0.66 -3.44
CA GLY A 355 23.07 0.35 -4.30
C GLY A 355 24.08 -0.53 -3.58
N ASP A 356 25.33 -0.08 -3.49
CA ASP A 356 26.41 -0.83 -2.84
C ASP A 356 26.53 -0.55 -1.32
N ARG A 357 25.62 0.26 -0.74
CA ARG A 357 25.72 0.68 0.66
C ARG A 357 25.13 -0.31 1.66
N LEU A 358 24.27 -1.22 1.22
CA LEU A 358 23.65 -2.23 2.07
C LEU A 358 23.89 -3.63 1.52
N ASN A 359 24.32 -4.53 2.40
CA ASN A 359 24.33 -5.97 2.17
C ASN A 359 22.97 -6.59 2.53
N GLU A 360 22.28 -6.00 3.49
CA GLU A 360 21.00 -6.47 4.00
C GLU A 360 20.14 -5.27 4.43
N TYR A 361 18.87 -5.26 4.02
CA TYR A 361 17.86 -4.38 4.58
C TYR A 361 16.49 -5.04 4.56
N TYR A 362 16.11 -5.60 5.70
CA TYR A 362 14.75 -6.10 5.93
C TYR A 362 14.03 -5.20 6.94
N ARG A 363 12.78 -4.85 6.64
CA ARG A 363 11.84 -4.24 7.58
C ARG A 363 10.68 -5.20 7.84
N SER A 364 10.64 -5.76 9.04
CA SER A 364 9.50 -6.52 9.55
C SER A 364 8.56 -5.59 10.32
N VAL A 365 7.28 -5.56 9.94
CA VAL A 365 6.25 -4.80 10.68
C VAL A 365 5.19 -5.73 11.22
N VAL A 366 4.75 -5.46 12.45
CA VAL A 366 3.60 -6.16 13.07
C VAL A 366 2.60 -5.12 13.55
N PHE A 367 1.38 -5.18 13.03
CA PHE A 367 0.27 -4.32 13.43
C PHE A 367 -0.67 -5.11 14.33
N ILE A 368 -0.74 -4.78 15.62
CA ILE A 368 -1.52 -5.53 16.63
C ILE A 368 -2.73 -4.71 17.05
N ARG A 369 -3.92 -5.27 16.91
CA ARG A 369 -5.18 -4.58 17.15
C ARG A 369 -5.52 -4.53 18.63
N LYS A 370 -5.92 -3.35 19.11
CA LYS A 370 -6.42 -3.10 20.47
C LYS A 370 -7.70 -2.27 20.39
N GLY A 371 -8.82 -2.93 20.06
CA GLY A 371 -10.06 -2.23 19.74
C GLY A 371 -9.86 -1.34 18.50
N SER A 372 -10.20 -0.05 18.60
CA SER A 372 -9.96 0.92 17.51
C SER A 372 -8.52 1.45 17.47
N LYS A 373 -7.70 1.15 18.50
CA LYS A 373 -6.29 1.54 18.65
C LYS A 373 -5.37 0.40 18.22
N ALA A 374 -4.07 0.64 18.14
CA ALA A 374 -3.14 -0.40 17.75
C ALA A 374 -1.74 -0.21 18.34
N TYR A 375 -1.02 -1.32 18.43
CA TYR A 375 0.43 -1.29 18.45
C TYR A 375 0.96 -1.50 17.03
N PHE A 376 2.02 -0.78 16.68
CA PHE A 376 2.75 -0.99 15.45
C PHE A 376 4.21 -1.21 15.81
N VAL A 377 4.73 -2.40 15.54
CA VAL A 377 6.11 -2.77 15.87
C VAL A 377 6.92 -2.83 14.59
N VAL A 378 8.05 -2.12 14.55
CA VAL A 378 9.00 -2.14 13.44
C VAL A 378 10.30 -2.77 13.91
N PHE A 379 10.72 -3.82 13.21
CA PHE A 379 12.01 -4.47 13.39
C PHE A 379 12.81 -4.42 12.08
N ASP A 380 13.90 -3.65 12.09
CA ASP A 380 14.79 -3.54 10.95
C ASP A 380 16.09 -4.30 11.19
N ARG A 381 16.53 -5.05 10.18
CA ARG A 381 17.86 -5.62 10.10
C ARG A 381 18.63 -4.92 9.00
N VAL A 382 19.74 -4.30 9.37
CA VAL A 382 20.48 -3.41 8.47
C VAL A 382 21.96 -3.77 8.53
N GLU A 383 22.52 -4.22 7.42
CA GLU A 383 23.94 -4.54 7.31
C GLU A 383 24.62 -3.71 6.22
N THR A 384 25.70 -3.03 6.56
CA THR A 384 26.56 -2.27 5.65
C THR A 384 27.85 -3.03 5.35
N PRO A 385 28.50 -2.81 4.19
CA PRO A 385 29.78 -3.43 3.87
C PRO A 385 30.89 -3.06 4.85
N ARG A 386 30.80 -1.88 5.46
CA ARG A 386 31.82 -1.28 6.33
C ARG A 386 31.18 -0.69 7.60
N PRO A 387 31.84 -0.84 8.77
CA PRO A 387 31.28 -0.40 10.06
C PRO A 387 31.20 1.12 10.24
N GLU A 388 31.99 1.89 9.50
CA GLU A 388 31.98 3.36 9.57
C GLU A 388 30.74 4.00 8.90
N PHE A 389 29.89 3.21 8.25
CA PHE A 389 28.67 3.73 7.63
C PHE A 389 27.67 4.05 8.72
N GLU A 390 27.31 5.33 8.78
CA GLU A 390 26.35 5.81 9.74
C GLU A 390 24.94 5.39 9.33
N LYS A 391 24.18 4.84 10.29
CA LYS A 391 22.80 4.42 10.11
C LYS A 391 21.89 5.31 10.95
N ARG A 392 20.88 5.92 10.33
CA ARG A 392 19.89 6.75 11.03
C ARG A 392 18.49 6.29 10.69
N TRP A 393 17.77 5.78 11.66
CA TRP A 393 16.38 5.39 11.51
C TRP A 393 15.49 6.62 11.65
N LEU A 394 14.62 6.86 10.66
CA LEU A 394 13.82 8.08 10.56
C LEU A 394 12.37 7.84 10.95
N MET A 395 11.79 8.77 11.71
CA MET A 395 10.35 8.86 11.87
C MET A 395 9.89 10.31 11.96
N HIS A 396 8.88 10.63 11.16
CA HIS A 396 8.35 11.98 11.01
C HIS A 396 7.11 12.19 11.87
N PHE A 397 6.89 13.44 12.29
CA PHE A 397 5.76 13.87 13.09
C PHE A 397 5.20 15.19 12.54
N THR A 398 3.88 15.31 12.63
CA THR A 398 3.14 16.51 12.26
C THR A 398 3.36 17.65 13.26
N SER A 399 3.47 17.30 14.54
CA SER A 399 3.69 18.20 15.67
C SER A 399 5.03 17.94 16.33
N GLU A 400 5.52 18.87 17.15
CA GLU A 400 6.77 18.69 17.89
C GLU A 400 6.69 17.48 18.83
N PRO A 401 7.60 16.50 18.71
CA PRO A 401 7.67 15.39 19.63
C PRO A 401 8.39 15.78 20.93
N SER A 402 7.93 15.23 22.05
CA SER A 402 8.69 15.22 23.30
C SER A 402 9.50 13.93 23.41
N ILE A 403 10.71 14.04 23.95
CA ILE A 403 11.62 12.90 24.17
C ILE A 403 12.02 12.90 25.65
N ASN A 404 12.03 11.72 26.28
CA ASN A 404 12.52 11.55 27.64
C ASN A 404 14.06 11.58 27.72
N GLY A 405 14.62 11.36 28.91
CA GLY A 405 16.07 11.34 29.12
C GLY A 405 16.69 12.73 29.20
N ASN A 406 18.01 12.75 29.21
CA ASN A 406 18.82 13.96 29.26
C ASN A 406 19.06 14.49 27.85
N LYS A 407 18.96 15.82 27.69
CA LYS A 407 19.46 16.48 26.48
C LYS A 407 21.00 16.43 26.49
N ILE A 408 21.58 15.66 25.58
CA ILE A 408 23.03 15.45 25.45
C ILE A 408 23.67 16.55 24.60
N SER A 409 22.96 17.04 23.59
CA SER A 409 23.43 18.14 22.76
C SER A 409 22.27 18.96 22.19
N GLU A 410 22.59 20.19 21.78
CA GLU A 410 21.68 21.14 21.13
C GLU A 410 22.50 21.88 20.07
N GLU A 411 22.38 21.46 18.81
CA GLU A 411 23.09 22.09 17.68
C GLU A 411 22.44 23.42 17.33
N VAL A 412 21.10 23.44 17.32
CA VAL A 412 20.30 24.64 17.09
C VAL A 412 19.24 24.71 18.19
N PRO A 413 19.24 25.78 19.01
CA PRO A 413 18.33 25.89 20.14
C PRO A 413 16.87 25.68 19.79
N GLY A 414 16.23 24.71 20.43
CA GLY A 414 14.82 24.36 20.21
C GLY A 414 14.49 23.75 18.84
N HIS A 415 15.48 23.40 18.01
CA HIS A 415 15.24 22.87 16.67
C HIS A 415 16.00 21.58 16.36
N ILE A 416 17.22 21.43 16.90
CA ILE A 416 18.05 20.24 16.71
C ILE A 416 18.62 19.86 18.07
N GLU A 417 17.95 18.91 18.72
CA GLU A 417 18.25 18.49 20.09
C GLU A 417 18.42 16.97 20.12
N THR A 418 19.50 16.50 20.77
CA THR A 418 19.82 15.07 20.90
C THR A 418 19.64 14.61 22.35
N TYR A 419 19.03 13.45 22.53
CA TYR A 419 18.71 12.87 23.83
C TYR A 419 19.28 11.45 23.97
N ASP A 420 19.57 11.05 25.21
CA ASP A 420 19.91 9.67 25.60
C ASP A 420 18.68 8.85 26.05
N GLY A 421 17.48 9.40 25.83
CA GLY A 421 16.22 8.75 26.13
C GLY A 421 15.83 7.69 25.11
N ASP A 422 14.76 6.97 25.42
CA ASP A 422 14.24 5.82 24.67
C ASP A 422 12.74 5.91 24.38
N HIS A 423 12.10 7.01 24.76
CA HIS A 423 10.66 7.22 24.63
C HIS A 423 10.37 8.56 24.00
N THR A 424 9.59 8.52 22.92
CA THR A 424 9.09 9.70 22.21
C THR A 424 7.56 9.74 22.29
N TYR A 425 6.98 10.92 22.51
CA TYR A 425 5.54 11.15 22.46
C TYR A 425 5.20 12.31 21.53
N ALA A 426 4.17 12.15 20.71
CA ALA A 426 3.64 13.21 19.88
C ALA A 426 2.12 13.09 19.73
N GLU A 427 1.46 14.23 19.54
CA GLU A 427 0.05 14.30 19.17
C GLU A 427 -0.10 14.75 17.72
N ASN A 428 -1.18 14.35 17.06
CA ASN A 428 -1.55 14.98 15.81
C ASN A 428 -1.92 16.45 16.04
N PRO A 429 -1.94 17.30 15.00
CA PRO A 429 -2.13 18.74 15.19
C PRO A 429 -3.52 19.14 15.68
N PHE A 430 -4.47 18.21 15.56
CA PHE A 430 -5.85 18.39 16.01
C PHE A 430 -6.04 17.99 17.46
N HIS A 431 -5.01 17.46 18.14
CA HIS A 431 -5.09 16.92 19.50
C HIS A 431 -6.21 15.86 19.63
N THR A 432 -6.39 15.03 18.59
CA THR A 432 -7.43 13.99 18.55
C THR A 432 -6.87 12.57 18.64
N ALA A 433 -5.56 12.41 18.42
CA ALA A 433 -4.84 11.16 18.55
C ALA A 433 -3.39 11.43 18.97
N ALA A 434 -2.78 10.42 19.55
CA ALA A 434 -1.39 10.45 19.98
C ALA A 434 -0.64 9.18 19.57
N ILE A 435 0.68 9.29 19.58
CA ILE A 435 1.59 8.18 19.37
C ILE A 435 2.69 8.20 20.41
N HIS A 436 2.94 7.05 21.02
CA HIS A 436 4.17 6.78 21.76
C HIS A 436 5.09 5.93 20.91
N VAL A 437 6.40 6.17 21.01
CA VAL A 437 7.44 5.35 20.41
C VAL A 437 8.40 4.93 21.50
N LYS A 438 8.54 3.63 21.72
CA LYS A 438 9.55 3.03 22.61
C LYS A 438 10.65 2.40 21.76
N THR A 439 11.85 2.94 21.85
CA THR A 439 13.04 2.39 21.20
C THR A 439 13.66 1.32 22.09
N LEU A 440 13.73 0.09 21.60
CA LEU A 440 14.32 -1.05 22.32
C LEU A 440 15.69 -1.43 21.75
N LEU A 441 15.88 -1.28 20.45
CA LEU A 441 17.17 -1.49 19.78
C LEU A 441 17.49 -0.35 18.81
N PRO A 442 18.78 0.01 18.66
CA PRO A 442 19.94 -0.51 19.39
C PRO A 442 19.87 -0.19 20.89
N GLU A 443 20.38 -1.05 21.78
CA GLU A 443 20.31 -0.79 23.24
C GLU A 443 20.98 0.53 23.62
N ASN A 444 22.11 0.83 22.98
CA ASN A 444 22.82 2.11 23.11
C ASN A 444 22.56 2.95 21.87
N HIS A 445 21.62 3.88 21.98
CA HIS A 445 21.22 4.78 20.91
C HIS A 445 21.15 6.23 21.38
N LEU A 446 21.08 7.13 20.40
CA LEU A 446 20.71 8.54 20.60
C LEU A 446 19.49 8.85 19.76
N ILE A 447 18.62 9.72 20.27
CA ILE A 447 17.45 10.23 19.53
C ILE A 447 17.65 11.71 19.29
N THR A 448 17.80 12.10 18.02
CA THR A 448 17.89 13.51 17.62
C THR A 448 16.54 13.95 17.08
N LYS A 449 15.86 14.92 17.72
CA LYS A 449 14.71 15.59 17.10
C LYS A 449 15.16 16.76 16.24
N ILE A 450 14.54 16.90 15.07
CA ILE A 450 14.84 17.92 14.08
C ILE A 450 13.52 18.50 13.58
N GLY A 451 13.35 19.81 13.64
CA GLY A 451 12.17 20.46 13.09
C GLY A 451 11.90 21.86 13.62
N GLY A 452 10.67 22.32 13.44
CA GLY A 452 10.24 23.68 13.79
C GLY A 452 10.56 24.70 12.70
N ASP A 453 10.05 25.93 12.86
CA ASP A 453 10.10 26.97 11.83
C ASP A 453 11.54 27.21 11.34
N GLY A 454 11.77 27.00 10.04
CA GLY A 454 13.09 27.13 9.43
C GLY A 454 14.01 25.91 9.53
N TYR A 455 13.52 24.76 10.01
CA TYR A 455 14.25 23.47 10.10
C TYR A 455 13.42 22.24 9.72
N GLU A 456 12.18 22.41 9.27
CA GLU A 456 11.20 21.36 8.98
C GLU A 456 11.67 20.40 7.87
N PHE A 457 12.25 20.96 6.80
CA PHE A 457 12.58 20.25 5.56
C PHE A 457 14.09 20.16 5.35
N ARG A 458 14.81 19.84 6.43
CA ARG A 458 16.27 19.79 6.44
C ARG A 458 16.78 18.49 5.83
N VAL A 459 17.56 18.61 4.74
CA VAL A 459 18.37 17.54 4.14
C VAL A 459 19.84 17.81 4.48
N ALA A 460 20.46 16.92 5.25
CA ALA A 460 21.79 17.13 5.81
C ALA A 460 21.92 18.51 6.49
N ASN A 461 22.65 19.45 5.90
CA ASN A 461 22.88 20.80 6.44
C ASN A 461 22.09 21.90 5.72
N ILE A 462 21.20 21.54 4.79
CA ILE A 462 20.43 22.49 3.98
C ILE A 462 18.96 22.37 4.36
N ASN A 463 18.34 23.48 4.79
CA ASN A 463 16.89 23.51 4.96
C ASN A 463 16.18 24.00 3.69
N HIS A 464 15.17 23.26 3.25
CA HIS A 464 14.35 23.58 2.09
C HIS A 464 13.13 24.42 2.49
N ILE A 465 13.36 25.69 2.86
CA ILE A 465 12.35 26.60 3.42
C ILE A 465 11.28 26.98 2.38
N LEU A 466 10.00 26.78 2.71
CA LEU A 466 8.86 27.39 2.02
C LEU A 466 8.85 28.91 2.23
N CYS A 467 8.68 29.70 1.16
CA CYS A 467 8.46 31.13 1.32
C CYS A 467 7.09 31.42 1.95
N GLU A 468 6.87 32.62 2.50
CA GLU A 468 5.58 33.02 3.07
C GLU A 468 4.43 32.90 2.07
N ALA A 469 4.62 33.31 0.81
CA ALA A 469 3.61 33.10 -0.23
C ALA A 469 3.32 31.61 -0.50
N GLY A 470 4.29 30.72 -0.29
CA GLY A 470 4.10 29.27 -0.31
C GLY A 470 3.31 28.81 0.91
N LYS A 471 3.66 29.30 2.11
CA LYS A 471 2.95 29.10 3.38
C LYS A 471 1.52 29.71 3.39
N GLU A 472 1.20 30.62 2.49
CA GLU A 472 -0.16 31.11 2.27
C GLU A 472 -0.86 30.30 1.17
N TRP A 473 -0.16 29.96 0.09
CA TRP A 473 -0.70 29.23 -1.05
C TRP A 473 -1.13 27.82 -0.67
N VAL A 474 -0.30 27.08 0.07
CA VAL A 474 -0.72 25.77 0.55
C VAL A 474 -1.74 25.90 1.71
N ALA A 475 -2.02 27.10 2.25
CA ALA A 475 -3.06 27.37 3.26
C ALA A 475 -4.40 27.44 2.60
N ASP A 476 -4.43 28.16 1.49
CA ASP A 476 -5.60 28.48 0.73
C ASP A 476 -6.10 27.25 -0.04
N ARG A 477 -5.18 26.46 -0.63
CA ARG A 477 -5.54 25.23 -1.36
C ARG A 477 -5.90 24.05 -0.46
N ILE A 478 -5.36 24.03 0.74
CA ILE A 478 -5.64 22.99 1.70
C ILE A 478 -6.85 23.39 2.58
N GLY A 479 -6.93 24.65 2.99
CA GLY A 479 -7.94 25.17 3.89
C GLY A 479 -8.96 26.03 3.16
N ASN A 480 -10.10 25.44 2.81
CA ASN A 480 -11.31 26.22 2.54
C ASN A 480 -11.97 26.61 3.87
N GLY A 481 -11.26 27.39 4.70
CA GLY A 481 -11.76 28.01 5.94
C GLY A 481 -11.26 27.46 7.28
N GLY A 482 -10.16 26.69 7.33
CA GLY A 482 -9.61 26.19 8.60
C GLY A 482 -8.08 26.12 8.60
N THR A 483 -7.45 26.68 9.62
CA THR A 483 -5.99 26.75 9.84
C THR A 483 -5.31 25.40 10.14
N GLY A 484 -6.00 24.26 10.01
CA GLY A 484 -5.61 22.99 10.65
C GLY A 484 -4.74 22.04 9.82
N ILE A 485 -4.79 22.09 8.49
CA ILE A 485 -4.25 21.00 7.66
C ILE A 485 -2.81 21.27 7.18
N TRP A 486 -2.36 22.53 7.20
CA TRP A 486 -0.94 22.88 7.12
C TRP A 486 -0.07 22.09 8.07
N GLN A 487 -0.63 21.75 9.22
CA GLN A 487 0.08 21.13 10.31
C GLN A 487 0.39 19.65 10.02
N GLU A 488 -0.23 19.04 9.00
CA GLU A 488 -0.02 17.63 8.64
C GLU A 488 1.08 17.39 7.60
N ILE A 489 1.71 18.43 7.05
CA ILE A 489 2.84 18.24 6.10
C ILE A 489 4.12 17.71 6.78
N GLY A 490 4.08 17.48 8.09
CA GLY A 490 5.19 16.99 8.89
C GLY A 490 6.27 18.05 9.07
N THR A 491 6.30 18.67 10.26
CA THR A 491 7.27 19.75 10.55
C THR A 491 8.41 19.29 11.47
N TRP A 492 8.37 18.04 11.90
CA TRP A 492 9.35 17.44 12.79
C TRP A 492 9.69 16.01 12.37
N ARG A 493 10.88 15.57 12.76
CA ARG A 493 11.28 14.16 12.72
C ARG A 493 12.20 13.82 13.87
N ILE A 494 12.35 12.54 14.15
CA ILE A 494 13.44 11.99 14.94
C ILE A 494 14.39 11.18 14.06
N GLU A 495 15.67 11.19 14.42
CA GLU A 495 16.71 10.31 13.90
C GLU A 495 17.24 9.46 15.06
N ILE A 496 17.03 8.13 14.99
CA ILE A 496 17.56 7.17 15.98
C ILE A 496 18.87 6.61 15.43
N GLN A 497 19.94 6.74 16.20
CA GLN A 497 21.30 6.39 15.78
C GLN A 497 21.99 5.47 16.80
N PRO A 498 22.63 4.36 16.36
CA PRO A 498 23.51 3.58 17.22
C PRO A 498 24.72 4.42 17.66
N VAL A 499 25.07 4.37 18.96
CA VAL A 499 26.26 5.08 19.48
C VAL A 499 27.56 4.47 18.96
N ASN A 500 27.58 3.16 18.76
CA ASN A 500 28.76 2.41 18.33
C ASN A 500 28.68 2.09 16.84
N GLN A 501 29.80 2.27 16.15
CA GLN A 501 29.93 1.85 14.75
C GLN A 501 29.94 0.32 14.64
N SER A 502 29.07 -0.20 13.76
CA SER A 502 28.94 -1.63 13.47
C SER A 502 28.61 -1.83 12.01
N LYS A 503 28.97 -2.99 11.46
CA LYS A 503 28.47 -3.40 10.13
C LYS A 503 26.97 -3.66 10.19
N ARG A 504 26.54 -4.42 11.19
CA ARG A 504 25.14 -4.82 11.36
C ARG A 504 24.56 -4.15 12.60
N ASP A 505 23.41 -3.51 12.40
CA ASP A 505 22.63 -2.90 13.47
C ASP A 505 21.18 -3.39 13.35
N LEU A 506 20.55 -3.60 14.51
CA LEU A 506 19.15 -3.95 14.62
C LEU A 506 18.40 -2.75 15.18
N PHE A 507 17.28 -2.38 14.57
CA PHE A 507 16.38 -1.37 15.10
C PHE A 507 15.08 -2.03 15.50
N LEU A 508 14.63 -1.79 16.73
CA LEU A 508 13.38 -2.33 17.23
C LEU A 508 12.64 -1.21 17.92
N ASN A 509 11.53 -0.79 17.32
CA ASN A 509 10.69 0.28 17.82
C ASN A 509 9.26 -0.23 17.99
N VAL A 510 8.69 0.03 19.18
CA VAL A 510 7.30 -0.30 19.49
C VAL A 510 6.51 0.99 19.57
N MET A 511 5.54 1.14 18.68
CA MET A 511 4.65 2.30 18.67
C MET A 511 3.30 1.93 19.27
N TYR A 512 2.76 2.78 20.16
CA TYR A 512 1.38 2.70 20.64
C TYR A 512 0.59 3.87 20.08
N ILE A 513 -0.42 3.57 19.25
CA ILE A 513 -1.27 4.55 18.56
C ILE A 513 -2.59 4.65 19.31
N CYS A 514 -2.83 5.78 19.98
CA CYS A 514 -3.87 5.90 21.00
C CYS A 514 -4.60 7.24 20.94
N ASP A 515 -5.50 7.46 21.89
CA ASP A 515 -6.09 8.78 22.12
C ASP A 515 -5.11 9.62 23.01
N PRO A 516 -5.18 10.96 22.97
CA PRO A 516 -4.25 11.82 23.72
C PRO A 516 -4.29 11.58 25.23
N ASN A 517 -3.15 11.80 25.89
CA ASN A 517 -2.95 11.61 27.34
C ASN A 517 -3.08 10.18 27.87
N GLU A 518 -3.33 9.18 27.01
CA GLU A 518 -3.23 7.79 27.43
C GLU A 518 -1.77 7.41 27.66
N PRO A 519 -1.42 6.76 28.78
CA PRO A 519 -0.05 6.32 29.00
C PRO A 519 0.28 5.11 28.11
N MET A 520 1.52 5.04 27.64
CA MET A 520 2.05 3.81 27.06
C MET A 520 2.15 2.72 28.15
N PRO A 521 1.57 1.53 27.94
CA PRO A 521 1.77 0.42 28.87
C PRO A 521 3.24 -0.02 28.95
N PRO A 522 3.63 -0.78 29.99
CA PRO A 522 5.00 -1.27 30.09
C PRO A 522 5.41 -2.08 28.86
N VAL A 523 6.52 -1.69 28.24
CA VAL A 523 7.14 -2.37 27.10
C VAL A 523 8.60 -2.64 27.42
N GLN A 524 9.03 -3.88 27.23
CA GLN A 524 10.39 -4.34 27.54
C GLN A 524 10.98 -5.12 26.36
N GLY A 525 12.29 -5.00 26.14
CA GLY A 525 13.02 -5.86 25.22
C GLY A 525 13.09 -7.29 25.74
N VAL A 526 12.97 -8.27 24.85
CA VAL A 526 13.14 -9.69 25.16
C VAL A 526 14.06 -10.34 24.13
N GLU A 527 14.92 -11.24 24.58
CA GLU A 527 15.79 -12.05 23.72
C GLU A 527 15.70 -13.53 24.16
N GLU A 528 15.41 -14.41 23.21
CA GLU A 528 15.26 -15.85 23.47
C GLU A 528 15.56 -16.64 22.20
N GLY A 529 16.34 -17.73 22.31
CA GLY A 529 16.50 -18.69 21.21
C GLY A 529 17.06 -18.10 19.91
N GLY A 530 17.94 -17.09 19.99
CA GLY A 530 18.49 -16.40 18.82
C GLY A 530 17.54 -15.38 18.18
N ARG A 531 16.41 -15.10 18.84
CA ARG A 531 15.42 -14.10 18.44
C ARG A 531 15.41 -12.93 19.41
N VAL A 532 15.05 -11.75 18.91
CA VAL A 532 14.87 -10.55 19.74
C VAL A 532 13.50 -9.94 19.48
N GLY A 533 12.92 -9.25 20.45
CA GLY A 533 11.66 -8.58 20.25
C GLY A 533 11.17 -7.85 21.50
N ALA A 534 9.85 -7.81 21.68
CA ALA A 534 9.20 -6.97 22.69
C ALA A 534 8.18 -7.77 23.51
N LEU A 535 8.12 -7.46 24.81
CA LEU A 535 7.04 -7.84 25.71
C LEU A 535 6.22 -6.58 26.02
N ILE A 536 4.96 -6.56 25.56
CA ILE A 536 3.99 -5.50 25.82
C ILE A 536 3.03 -6.00 26.89
N GLN A 537 2.95 -5.29 28.02
CA GLN A 537 2.12 -5.65 29.16
C GLN A 537 0.94 -4.68 29.30
N ASP A 538 -0.01 -4.77 28.38
CA ASP A 538 -1.22 -3.96 28.38
C ASP A 538 -2.27 -4.54 29.36
N PRO A 539 -3.04 -3.71 30.09
CA PRO A 539 -4.14 -4.19 30.93
C PRO A 539 -5.17 -5.07 30.20
N GLU A 540 -5.38 -4.86 28.90
CA GLU A 540 -6.31 -5.63 28.07
C GLU A 540 -5.65 -6.87 27.44
N MET A 541 -4.33 -6.86 27.25
CA MET A 541 -3.60 -7.95 26.61
C MET A 541 -2.09 -7.97 26.94
N THR A 542 -1.51 -9.16 27.03
CA THR A 542 -0.06 -9.33 27.01
C THR A 542 0.37 -9.83 25.64
N VAL A 543 1.32 -9.14 25.01
CA VAL A 543 1.91 -9.56 23.74
C VAL A 543 3.38 -9.85 23.93
N LYS A 544 3.80 -11.06 23.57
CA LYS A 544 5.21 -11.39 23.41
C LYS A 544 5.49 -11.57 21.92
N LEU A 545 6.41 -10.75 21.41
CA LEU A 545 6.79 -10.71 20.02
C LEU A 545 8.29 -10.99 19.91
N LEU A 546 8.67 -11.89 19.02
CA LEU A 546 10.06 -12.28 18.77
C LEU A 546 10.30 -12.29 17.26
N PHE A 547 11.46 -11.80 16.82
CA PHE A 547 11.91 -11.79 15.44
C PHE A 547 13.24 -12.51 15.28
N ASN A 548 13.44 -13.19 14.15
CA ASN A 548 14.72 -13.80 13.82
C ASN A 548 15.80 -12.73 13.62
N LYS A 549 16.89 -12.80 14.39
CA LYS A 549 18.02 -11.85 14.27
C LYS A 549 18.81 -12.02 12.98
N GLU A 550 18.81 -13.23 12.42
CA GLU A 550 19.59 -13.64 11.25
C GLU A 550 18.77 -14.59 10.36
N GLY A 551 19.26 -14.88 9.15
CA GLY A 551 18.60 -15.78 8.21
C GLY A 551 17.31 -15.20 7.62
N GLU A 552 16.34 -16.06 7.30
CA GLU A 552 15.06 -15.61 6.75
C GLU A 552 14.29 -14.74 7.75
N PRO A 553 13.67 -13.64 7.27
CA PRO A 553 12.79 -12.84 8.11
C PRO A 553 11.60 -13.69 8.57
N GLY A 554 11.17 -13.46 9.80
CA GLY A 554 10.15 -14.25 10.47
C GLY A 554 10.24 -14.04 11.97
N GLY A 555 9.52 -14.87 12.72
CA GLY A 555 9.42 -14.71 14.15
C GLY A 555 8.22 -15.40 14.74
N HIS A 556 7.88 -15.05 15.98
CA HIS A 556 6.78 -15.64 16.72
C HIS A 556 6.03 -14.60 17.51
N ILE A 557 4.70 -14.74 17.55
CA ILE A 557 3.82 -13.90 18.34
C ILE A 557 2.95 -14.74 19.26
N THR A 558 2.90 -14.34 20.52
CA THR A 558 1.93 -14.84 21.50
C THR A 558 1.11 -13.67 22.00
N ILE A 559 -0.23 -13.78 21.95
CA ILE A 559 -1.16 -12.80 22.49
C ILE A 559 -2.03 -13.49 23.55
N VAL A 560 -2.01 -12.96 24.76
CA VAL A 560 -2.82 -13.44 25.89
C VAL A 560 -3.81 -12.36 26.28
N LYS A 561 -5.11 -12.69 26.29
CA LYS A 561 -6.21 -11.81 26.74
C LYS A 561 -6.95 -12.47 27.88
N ASN A 562 -7.16 -11.77 28.99
CA ASN A 562 -7.84 -12.31 30.18
C ASN A 562 -7.29 -13.67 30.66
N GLY A 563 -5.96 -13.87 30.57
CA GLY A 563 -5.30 -15.12 30.94
C GLY A 563 -5.45 -16.27 29.93
N ILE A 564 -6.11 -16.03 28.79
CA ILE A 564 -6.29 -17.01 27.71
C ILE A 564 -5.39 -16.64 26.53
N THR A 565 -4.59 -17.60 26.06
CA THR A 565 -3.80 -17.46 24.83
C THR A 565 -4.74 -17.47 23.64
N VAL A 566 -4.86 -16.32 22.95
CA VAL A 566 -5.71 -16.17 21.74
C VAL A 566 -4.91 -16.26 20.45
N VAL A 567 -3.59 -16.06 20.52
CA VAL A 567 -2.64 -16.27 19.42
C VAL A 567 -1.38 -16.90 20.00
N ASP A 568 -0.86 -17.92 19.34
CA ASP A 568 0.45 -18.52 19.58
C ASP A 568 0.94 -19.09 18.24
N LYS A 569 1.75 -18.31 17.51
CA LYS A 569 2.00 -18.57 16.10
C LYS A 569 3.37 -18.07 15.63
N GLU A 570 4.03 -18.89 14.80
CA GLU A 570 5.15 -18.48 13.95
C GLU A 570 4.66 -17.65 12.77
N PHE A 571 5.29 -16.51 12.51
CA PHE A 571 5.01 -15.72 11.31
C PHE A 571 5.37 -16.48 10.04
N ALA A 572 4.63 -16.20 8.97
CA ALA A 572 5.05 -16.60 7.62
C ALA A 572 6.48 -16.10 7.34
N GLY A 573 7.41 -17.01 7.00
CA GLY A 573 8.76 -16.63 6.56
C GLY A 573 8.77 -16.21 5.08
N GLY A 574 9.60 -15.25 4.69
CA GLY A 574 9.89 -14.98 3.27
C GLY A 574 10.82 -16.09 2.74
N THR A 575 10.54 -16.80 1.65
CA THR A 575 10.65 -16.37 0.24
C THR A 575 9.45 -16.77 -0.63
N GLU A 576 8.34 -17.22 -0.05
CA GLU A 576 7.09 -17.43 -0.79
C GLU A 576 6.06 -16.41 -0.29
N LEU A 577 5.49 -15.65 -1.24
CA LEU A 577 4.29 -14.85 -0.96
C LEU A 577 3.25 -15.75 -0.27
N PRO A 578 2.51 -15.26 0.74
CA PRO A 578 1.42 -16.04 1.30
C PRO A 578 0.50 -16.48 0.15
N PRO A 579 0.14 -17.77 0.04
CA PRO A 579 -0.82 -18.18 -0.96
C PRO A 579 -2.10 -17.35 -0.78
N GLU A 580 -2.65 -16.79 -1.87
CA GLU A 580 -3.90 -16.03 -1.78
C GLU A 580 -4.96 -16.85 -1.03
N PRO A 581 -5.93 -16.26 -0.31
CA PRO A 581 -6.96 -17.04 0.35
C PRO A 581 -7.67 -17.99 -0.63
N LEU A 582 -7.82 -19.27 -0.26
CA LEU A 582 -8.48 -20.26 -1.11
C LEU A 582 -9.94 -19.85 -1.37
N ASN A 583 -10.31 -19.68 -2.64
CA ASN A 583 -11.64 -19.24 -3.07
C ASN A 583 -12.23 -20.15 -4.16
N ILE A 584 -13.56 -20.26 -4.25
CA ILE A 584 -14.27 -20.91 -5.36
C ILE A 584 -14.81 -19.81 -6.30
N ASN A 585 -14.18 -19.70 -7.47
CA ASN A 585 -14.47 -18.64 -8.42
C ASN A 585 -15.68 -18.94 -9.30
N THR A 586 -16.12 -20.21 -9.39
CA THR A 586 -17.29 -20.61 -10.19
C THR A 586 -18.51 -19.73 -9.88
N PRO A 587 -18.95 -18.83 -10.78
CA PRO A 587 -19.99 -17.84 -10.47
C PRO A 587 -21.38 -18.47 -10.35
N GLY A 588 -21.62 -19.58 -11.06
CA GLY A 588 -22.85 -20.37 -11.05
C GLY A 588 -22.75 -21.55 -12.02
N LEU A 589 -23.77 -22.39 -12.05
CA LEU A 589 -23.80 -23.57 -12.92
C LEU A 589 -24.84 -23.41 -14.04
N PRO A 590 -24.50 -23.71 -15.30
CA PRO A 590 -25.49 -23.79 -16.37
C PRO A 590 -26.55 -24.84 -16.05
N SER A 591 -27.80 -24.60 -16.43
CA SER A 591 -28.87 -25.59 -16.29
C SER A 591 -28.61 -26.83 -17.15
N GLY A 592 -28.80 -28.02 -16.57
CA GLY A 592 -28.76 -29.29 -17.29
C GLY A 592 -30.10 -29.62 -17.99
N THR A 593 -30.04 -30.40 -19.06
CA THR A 593 -31.24 -30.96 -19.73
C THR A 593 -31.31 -32.46 -19.48
N VAL A 594 -32.48 -32.95 -19.04
CA VAL A 594 -32.70 -34.38 -18.77
C VAL A 594 -32.31 -35.24 -19.97
N GLY A 595 -31.55 -36.31 -19.73
CA GLY A 595 -31.07 -37.26 -20.74
C GLY A 595 -29.91 -36.77 -21.61
N THR A 596 -29.52 -35.48 -21.50
CA THR A 596 -28.39 -34.89 -22.23
C THR A 596 -27.12 -34.95 -21.38
N SER A 597 -25.97 -35.22 -22.00
CA SER A 597 -24.71 -35.19 -21.28
C SER A 597 -24.43 -33.80 -20.72
N TYR A 598 -24.10 -33.75 -19.44
CA TYR A 598 -23.67 -32.56 -18.73
C TYR A 598 -22.21 -32.74 -18.32
N SER A 599 -21.40 -31.71 -18.49
CA SER A 599 -20.01 -31.67 -18.01
C SER A 599 -19.65 -30.23 -17.70
N TYR A 600 -19.26 -29.96 -16.46
CA TYR A 600 -18.84 -28.63 -16.01
C TYR A 600 -17.68 -28.77 -15.02
N ILE A 601 -16.67 -27.93 -15.15
CA ILE A 601 -15.50 -27.91 -14.27
C ILE A 601 -15.61 -26.73 -13.30
N LEU A 602 -15.47 -26.99 -12.01
CA LEU A 602 -15.40 -25.97 -10.97
C LEU A 602 -13.99 -25.36 -10.93
N SER A 603 -13.90 -24.05 -10.72
CA SER A 603 -12.65 -23.32 -10.60
C SER A 603 -12.43 -22.80 -9.18
N ALA A 604 -11.18 -22.88 -8.73
CA ALA A 604 -10.71 -22.27 -7.48
C ALA A 604 -9.41 -21.51 -7.74
N SER A 605 -9.15 -20.49 -6.93
CA SER A 605 -7.87 -19.76 -6.87
C SER A 605 -7.40 -19.63 -5.43
N GLY A 606 -6.17 -19.15 -5.25
CA GLY A 606 -5.51 -19.11 -3.95
C GLY A 606 -5.20 -20.49 -3.38
N GLY A 607 -4.77 -20.55 -2.12
CA GLY A 607 -4.26 -21.74 -1.47
C GLY A 607 -3.04 -22.32 -2.18
N THR A 608 -2.69 -23.55 -1.79
CA THR A 608 -1.58 -24.31 -2.41
C THR A 608 -2.13 -25.42 -3.32
N SER A 609 -1.90 -25.35 -4.63
CA SER A 609 -2.28 -26.45 -5.54
C SER A 609 -1.51 -27.75 -5.22
N PRO A 610 -2.08 -28.94 -5.41
CA PRO A 610 -3.36 -29.24 -6.07
C PRO A 610 -4.60 -29.08 -5.17
N TYR A 611 -5.76 -28.90 -5.82
CA TYR A 611 -7.06 -28.82 -5.15
C TYR A 611 -7.80 -30.15 -5.15
N THR A 612 -8.50 -30.46 -4.05
CA THR A 612 -9.38 -31.62 -3.93
C THR A 612 -10.81 -31.18 -3.66
N TRP A 613 -11.74 -31.61 -4.51
CA TRP A 613 -13.14 -31.20 -4.48
C TRP A 613 -14.04 -32.29 -3.91
N SER A 614 -15.09 -31.91 -3.17
CA SER A 614 -16.11 -32.85 -2.69
C SER A 614 -17.44 -32.17 -2.38
N LEU A 615 -18.53 -32.94 -2.34
CA LEU A 615 -19.79 -32.44 -1.81
C LEU A 615 -19.70 -32.29 -0.29
N LYS A 616 -20.07 -31.12 0.23
CA LYS A 616 -20.19 -30.87 1.66
C LYS A 616 -21.59 -31.20 2.17
N SER A 617 -22.63 -30.83 1.43
CA SER A 617 -24.03 -31.04 1.77
C SER A 617 -24.94 -30.94 0.53
N GLY A 618 -26.17 -31.44 0.63
CA GLY A 618 -27.12 -31.51 -0.49
C GLY A 618 -26.85 -32.68 -1.43
N SER A 619 -27.51 -32.68 -2.59
CA SER A 619 -27.35 -33.70 -3.62
C SER A 619 -27.38 -33.09 -5.00
N LEU A 620 -26.51 -33.57 -5.89
CA LEU A 620 -26.61 -33.29 -7.32
C LEU A 620 -27.90 -33.92 -7.90
N PRO A 621 -28.40 -33.44 -9.05
CA PRO A 621 -29.44 -34.14 -9.79
C PRO A 621 -29.08 -35.61 -10.05
N ASP A 622 -30.07 -36.50 -9.96
CA ASP A 622 -29.88 -37.93 -10.21
C ASP A 622 -29.21 -38.16 -11.57
N GLY A 623 -28.13 -38.96 -11.58
CA GLY A 623 -27.33 -39.23 -12.78
C GLY A 623 -26.17 -38.25 -13.04
N LEU A 624 -25.96 -37.26 -12.17
CA LEU A 624 -24.74 -36.45 -12.10
C LEU A 624 -23.87 -36.83 -10.91
N SER A 625 -22.56 -36.63 -11.06
CA SER A 625 -21.56 -36.84 -9.99
C SER A 625 -20.47 -35.77 -10.05
N LEU A 626 -19.93 -35.41 -8.88
CA LEU A 626 -18.73 -34.58 -8.74
C LEU A 626 -17.53 -35.50 -8.48
N ASN A 627 -16.45 -35.31 -9.22
CA ASN A 627 -15.17 -35.97 -8.94
C ASN A 627 -14.21 -35.05 -8.18
N ASP A 628 -13.12 -35.63 -7.68
CA ASP A 628 -12.14 -34.92 -6.85
C ASP A 628 -11.36 -33.83 -7.59
N ASN A 629 -11.41 -33.82 -8.93
CA ASN A 629 -10.82 -32.78 -9.79
C ASN A 629 -11.79 -31.61 -10.04
N GLY A 630 -12.96 -31.58 -9.40
CA GLY A 630 -13.92 -30.50 -9.55
C GLY A 630 -14.84 -30.62 -10.76
N VAL A 631 -14.89 -31.77 -11.45
CA VAL A 631 -15.77 -31.96 -12.62
C VAL A 631 -17.10 -32.55 -12.19
N ILE A 632 -18.19 -31.82 -12.45
CA ILE A 632 -19.56 -32.32 -12.39
C ILE A 632 -19.91 -32.90 -13.76
N SER A 633 -20.20 -34.19 -13.82
CA SER A 633 -20.53 -34.84 -15.09
C SER A 633 -21.55 -35.96 -14.97
N GLY A 634 -22.23 -36.26 -16.08
CA GLY A 634 -23.19 -37.35 -16.19
C GLY A 634 -24.37 -37.01 -17.09
N LYS A 635 -25.51 -37.65 -16.86
CA LYS A 635 -26.78 -37.37 -17.55
C LYS A 635 -27.88 -37.22 -16.50
N PRO A 636 -28.46 -36.03 -16.30
CA PRO A 636 -29.51 -35.86 -15.32
C PRO A 636 -30.75 -36.65 -15.74
N THR A 637 -31.41 -37.34 -14.81
CA THR A 637 -32.58 -38.19 -15.09
C THR A 637 -33.89 -37.59 -14.62
N VAL A 638 -33.84 -36.60 -13.72
CA VAL A 638 -35.02 -35.94 -13.14
C VAL A 638 -34.87 -34.43 -13.27
N SER A 639 -35.91 -33.76 -13.76
CA SER A 639 -35.96 -32.30 -13.82
C SER A 639 -36.28 -31.73 -12.45
N GLY A 640 -35.54 -30.71 -12.02
CA GLY A 640 -35.79 -30.01 -10.76
C GLY A 640 -34.68 -28.99 -10.48
N THR A 641 -34.87 -28.21 -9.41
CA THR A 641 -33.83 -27.35 -8.85
C THR A 641 -33.17 -28.08 -7.69
N TYR A 642 -31.84 -28.15 -7.67
CA TYR A 642 -31.09 -28.94 -6.70
C TYR A 642 -30.06 -28.07 -6.03
N THR A 643 -30.26 -27.77 -4.75
CA THR A 643 -29.32 -26.97 -3.97
C THR A 643 -28.29 -27.86 -3.28
N PHE A 644 -27.01 -27.59 -3.49
CA PHE A 644 -25.91 -28.33 -2.89
C PHE A 644 -24.72 -27.42 -2.58
N THR A 645 -23.89 -27.82 -1.62
CA THR A 645 -22.68 -27.10 -1.24
C THR A 645 -21.46 -27.92 -1.63
N VAL A 646 -20.55 -27.31 -2.38
CA VAL A 646 -19.25 -27.90 -2.73
C VAL A 646 -18.18 -27.37 -1.77
N LYS A 647 -17.25 -28.24 -1.42
CA LYS A 647 -16.04 -27.94 -0.65
C LYS A 647 -14.81 -28.14 -1.55
N VAL A 648 -13.87 -27.21 -1.47
CA VAL A 648 -12.52 -27.39 -2.00
C VAL A 648 -11.51 -27.31 -0.86
N ILE A 649 -10.52 -28.20 -0.91
CA ILE A 649 -9.37 -28.24 -0.02
C ILE A 649 -8.13 -28.01 -0.88
N ASP A 650 -7.19 -27.20 -0.41
CA ASP A 650 -5.87 -27.11 -1.03
C ASP A 650 -4.91 -28.17 -0.48
N SER A 651 -3.63 -28.08 -0.83
CA SER A 651 -2.59 -29.01 -0.39
C SER A 651 -1.64 -28.41 0.66
N ALA A 652 -2.01 -27.30 1.31
CA ALA A 652 -1.13 -26.61 2.25
C ALA A 652 -0.77 -27.48 3.47
N THR A 653 0.46 -27.33 3.96
CA THR A 653 0.98 -28.04 5.15
C THR A 653 1.41 -27.06 6.25
N PRO A 654 1.19 -27.36 7.54
CA PRO A 654 0.62 -28.59 8.09
C PRO A 654 -0.91 -28.68 8.01
N THR A 655 -1.59 -27.54 7.82
CA THR A 655 -3.06 -27.48 7.80
C THR A 655 -3.54 -26.98 6.44
N PRO A 656 -4.25 -27.80 5.66
CA PRO A 656 -4.86 -27.39 4.41
C PRO A 656 -5.95 -26.32 4.60
N ASN A 657 -6.01 -25.35 3.69
CA ASN A 657 -7.10 -24.39 3.63
C ASN A 657 -8.36 -25.05 3.07
N VAL A 658 -9.52 -24.58 3.53
CA VAL A 658 -10.83 -25.10 3.12
C VAL A 658 -11.75 -23.94 2.83
N THR A 659 -12.44 -23.98 1.69
CA THR A 659 -13.55 -23.06 1.40
C THR A 659 -14.74 -23.84 0.84
N THR A 660 -15.92 -23.21 0.88
CA THR A 660 -17.18 -23.83 0.42
C THR A 660 -18.04 -22.82 -0.32
N LYS A 661 -18.78 -23.30 -1.33
CA LYS A 661 -19.76 -22.48 -2.07
C LYS A 661 -21.03 -23.28 -2.34
N GLN A 662 -22.17 -22.62 -2.21
CA GLN A 662 -23.48 -23.19 -2.51
C GLN A 662 -23.85 -22.93 -3.99
N PHE A 663 -24.41 -23.93 -4.65
CA PHE A 663 -24.98 -23.86 -6.00
C PHE A 663 -26.44 -24.34 -5.99
N SER A 664 -27.20 -24.00 -7.04
CA SER A 664 -28.62 -24.34 -7.21
C SER A 664 -28.95 -24.76 -8.64
#